data_AF-A0A633Q026-F1
#
_entry.id   AF-A0A633Q026-F1
#
_cell.length_a   1.000
_cell.length_b   1.000
_cell.length_c   1.000
_cell.angle_alpha   90.00
_cell.angle_beta   90.00
_cell.angle_gamma   90.00
#
_symmetry.space_group_name_H-M   'P 1'
#
loop_
_entity.id
_entity.type
_entity.pdbx_description
1 polymer ?
#
loop_
_entity_poly.entity_id
_entity_poly.type
_entity_poly.pdbx_seq_one_letter_code
_entity_poly.pdbx_strand_id
1 'polypeptide(L)'
;MVMTGDNTCVTSLRPTFKAVACGKQKPYWLELQFVDENNQPVSGLKVQLEYHPLATAAELALWARGGHTRFDPTPPPNPPAGVTDIQGLVRFDDLYWIAVDVKTDGQQLADIMEQRPLGLRRSPNSQPVSGNAFRRETRDKTWRSDVQEKAEAVGYHHHYVTIGELCDRLPDMPGWDAPEPPAFHFPPGKALKGTEIMRDALEQRHVIEICPFRAWVLPLHDTKEYDLANALNLGIMADLAYAEEFLPDKDTHLISYFFEQKCQDLSCLPQFAEFPNYFHTLAVDVPFRERYLKPTYLNTAHPGRDENPEGDSRLFTVECGAHVLVAWCGTASGLNVGTDFSFAPKRCPAELGGMGDVHGGFLEAYQLAKRKFGDKLSGVQESLAKGGKKLFVCGHSLGGALALLYAAEMKVFNPVLYTYGMPRTFSRLAGHLLRDITHYRHVNDNDLVPQIPPEVDMDSELYEKLGWLGDKLGFDWLATSAIGLLPRTFGGNAGVDMGITQERDPYWHHGKTVLFLRAEQSVMKSGERNTLWIGGGTVSYTEKAAVKRYLVPSLNEECLKSTGEHQAAFIQCLAPGELEKRFPQRENVASAGLFTKPLNHFMASKYLPYIHNQVLELADPARDMERKAMRTLFREAVEQKANFSNPDEVERNREFLALQDMLRFTLSRLQTEETGKNALLRFAAVTEEEVELPN
;
A
#
# COMPACT_ATOMS: atom_id res chain seq x y z
N MET A 1 -42.35 -32.77 14.89
CA MET A 1 -43.56 -33.57 15.18
C MET A 1 -44.77 -32.82 14.63
N VAL A 2 -45.38 -33.28 13.53
CA VAL A 2 -46.73 -32.80 13.16
C VAL A 2 -47.67 -33.41 14.18
N MET A 3 -48.25 -32.58 15.03
CA MET A 3 -49.33 -32.98 15.92
C MET A 3 -50.58 -33.22 15.06
N THR A 4 -50.69 -34.39 14.43
CA THR A 4 -52.00 -34.95 14.10
C THR A 4 -52.59 -35.52 15.39
N GLY A 5 -52.90 -34.62 16.32
CA GLY A 5 -53.70 -34.93 17.49
C GLY A 5 -55.16 -34.72 17.12
N ASP A 6 -55.88 -35.80 16.85
CA ASP A 6 -57.32 -35.79 17.08
C ASP A 6 -57.52 -35.49 18.58
N ASN A 7 -57.88 -34.24 18.89
CA ASN A 7 -58.00 -33.70 20.24
C ASN A 7 -59.38 -33.99 20.84
N THR A 8 -60.02 -35.09 20.46
CA THR A 8 -61.32 -35.48 21.02
C THR A 8 -61.16 -36.63 22.03
N CYS A 9 -60.70 -36.29 23.25
CA CYS A 9 -60.94 -37.17 24.39
C CYS A 9 -62.31 -36.84 24.97
N VAL A 10 -63.36 -37.57 24.57
CA VAL A 10 -64.69 -37.46 25.19
C VAL A 10 -64.70 -38.40 26.40
N THR A 11 -64.52 -37.84 27.59
CA THR A 11 -64.56 -38.57 28.86
C THR A 11 -65.38 -37.76 29.89
N SER A 12 -66.10 -38.44 30.78
CA SER A 12 -66.85 -37.82 31.87
C SER A 12 -65.95 -37.35 33.03
N LEU A 13 -64.64 -37.60 32.95
CA LEU A 13 -63.64 -37.16 33.91
C LEU A 13 -63.01 -35.85 33.45
N ARG A 14 -62.76 -34.89 34.35
CA ARG A 14 -61.89 -33.73 34.08
C ARG A 14 -60.43 -34.22 34.12
N PRO A 15 -59.72 -34.36 32.98
CA PRO A 15 -58.36 -34.87 33.01
C PRO A 15 -57.45 -33.81 33.64
N THR A 16 -56.66 -34.19 34.66
CA THR A 16 -55.66 -33.29 35.25
C THR A 16 -54.34 -33.30 34.47
N PHE A 17 -54.05 -34.36 33.71
CA PHE A 17 -52.94 -34.45 32.76
C PHE A 17 -53.19 -35.53 31.70
N LYS A 18 -52.52 -35.45 30.55
CA LYS A 18 -52.51 -36.47 29.49
C LYS A 18 -51.24 -37.31 29.60
N ALA A 19 -51.36 -38.60 29.88
CA ALA A 19 -50.22 -39.52 29.79
C ALA A 19 -49.94 -39.85 28.31
N VAL A 20 -48.75 -39.50 27.84
CA VAL A 20 -48.30 -39.82 26.48
C VAL A 20 -47.22 -40.89 26.58
N ALA A 21 -47.42 -42.03 25.93
CA ALA A 21 -46.41 -43.06 25.83
C ALA A 21 -45.34 -42.61 24.82
N CYS A 22 -44.14 -42.30 25.31
CA CYS A 22 -42.99 -41.98 24.46
C CYS A 22 -42.18 -43.26 24.20
N GLY A 23 -41.87 -43.56 22.93
CA GLY A 23 -40.97 -44.66 22.54
C GLY A 23 -39.49 -44.32 22.76
N LYS A 24 -38.58 -45.22 22.35
CA LYS A 24 -37.14 -44.90 22.30
C LYS A 24 -36.90 -43.74 21.35
N GLN A 25 -36.06 -42.79 21.75
CA GLN A 25 -35.66 -41.67 20.91
C GLN A 25 -34.93 -42.18 19.65
N LYS A 26 -35.27 -41.63 18.48
CA LYS A 26 -34.56 -41.91 17.23
C LYS A 26 -33.14 -41.31 17.34
N PRO A 27 -32.06 -42.09 17.13
CA PRO A 27 -30.70 -41.55 17.03
C PRO A 27 -30.51 -40.86 15.67
N TYR A 28 -29.74 -39.78 15.67
CA TYR A 28 -29.35 -39.01 14.49
C TYR A 28 -27.83 -39.10 14.30
N TRP A 29 -27.36 -38.77 13.10
CA TRP A 29 -25.93 -38.69 12.81
C TRP A 29 -25.58 -37.35 12.20
N LEU A 30 -24.32 -36.93 12.35
CA LEU A 30 -23.76 -35.74 11.74
C LEU A 30 -22.38 -36.07 11.21
N GLU A 31 -22.08 -35.64 9.99
CA GLU A 31 -20.76 -35.80 9.39
C GLU A 31 -20.23 -34.44 8.97
N LEU A 32 -19.02 -34.10 9.42
CA LEU A 32 -18.40 -32.81 9.18
C LEU A 32 -17.11 -33.02 8.40
N GLN A 33 -16.93 -32.25 7.33
CA GLN A 33 -15.69 -32.18 6.58
C GLN A 33 -15.08 -30.79 6.73
N PHE A 34 -13.86 -30.71 7.24
CA PHE A 34 -13.13 -29.46 7.43
C PHE A 34 -12.10 -29.28 6.32
N VAL A 35 -12.17 -28.13 5.63
CA VAL A 35 -11.25 -27.76 4.55
C VAL A 35 -10.84 -26.30 4.67
N ASP A 36 -9.67 -25.95 4.16
CA ASP A 36 -9.29 -24.54 3.96
C ASP A 36 -9.93 -23.93 2.69
N GLU A 37 -9.72 -22.63 2.48
CA GLU A 37 -10.23 -21.91 1.29
C GLU A 37 -9.73 -22.48 -0.06
N ASN A 38 -8.64 -23.26 -0.06
CA ASN A 38 -8.12 -23.93 -1.26
C ASN A 38 -8.64 -25.38 -1.39
N ASN A 39 -9.69 -25.72 -0.63
CA ASN A 39 -10.32 -27.04 -0.58
C ASN A 39 -9.35 -28.15 -0.14
N GLN A 40 -8.32 -27.82 0.65
CA GLN A 40 -7.41 -28.81 1.21
C GLN A 40 -7.92 -29.28 2.58
N PRO A 41 -7.97 -30.59 2.84
CA PRO A 41 -8.39 -31.13 4.12
C PRO A 41 -7.62 -30.62 5.34
N VAL A 42 -8.34 -30.43 6.44
CA VAL A 42 -7.80 -30.12 7.77
C VAL A 42 -7.87 -31.38 8.64
N SER A 43 -6.78 -32.14 8.66
CA SER A 43 -6.67 -33.44 9.33
C SER A 43 -6.12 -33.33 10.77
N GLY A 44 -6.45 -34.30 11.62
CA GLY A 44 -5.98 -34.36 13.01
C GLY A 44 -6.60 -33.32 13.94
N LEU A 45 -7.61 -32.58 13.50
CA LEU A 45 -8.28 -31.53 14.25
C LEU A 45 -9.21 -32.16 15.30
N LYS A 46 -9.06 -31.75 16.56
CA LYS A 46 -9.97 -32.15 17.63
C LYS A 46 -11.27 -31.36 17.51
N VAL A 47 -12.38 -32.07 17.36
CA VAL A 47 -13.71 -31.49 17.19
C VAL A 47 -14.62 -31.94 18.33
N GLN A 48 -15.40 -31.01 18.87
CA GLN A 48 -16.36 -31.24 19.93
C GLN A 48 -17.70 -30.59 19.55
N LEU A 49 -18.81 -31.29 19.82
CA LEU A 49 -20.16 -30.77 19.62
C LEU A 49 -20.74 -30.34 20.96
N GLU A 50 -21.25 -29.12 21.08
CA GLU A 50 -22.00 -28.67 22.25
C GLU A 50 -23.51 -28.61 21.93
N TYR A 51 -24.33 -29.33 22.70
CA TYR A 51 -25.78 -29.27 22.53
C TYR A 51 -26.35 -27.96 23.03
N HIS A 52 -27.27 -27.39 22.26
CA HIS A 52 -28.04 -26.24 22.69
C HIS A 52 -28.93 -26.57 23.90
N PRO A 53 -29.13 -25.62 24.82
CA PRO A 53 -30.10 -25.78 25.91
C PRO A 53 -31.49 -26.13 25.36
N LEU A 54 -32.20 -27.04 26.02
CA LEU A 54 -33.53 -27.48 25.59
C LEU A 54 -34.62 -26.40 25.79
N ALA A 55 -34.32 -25.34 26.52
CA ALA A 55 -35.18 -24.18 26.73
C ALA A 55 -34.36 -22.92 26.98
N THR A 56 -34.87 -21.78 26.54
CA THR A 56 -34.28 -20.46 26.78
C THR A 56 -34.47 -20.00 28.23
N ALA A 57 -33.65 -19.05 28.69
CA ALA A 57 -33.79 -18.44 30.02
C ALA A 57 -35.17 -17.77 30.22
N ALA A 58 -35.75 -17.20 29.15
CA ALA A 58 -37.08 -16.59 29.18
C ALA A 58 -38.19 -17.64 29.36
N GLU A 59 -38.10 -18.78 28.67
CA GLU A 59 -39.04 -19.91 28.81
C GLU A 59 -38.94 -20.54 30.20
N LEU A 60 -37.72 -20.72 30.71
CA LEU A 60 -37.48 -21.20 32.07
C LEU A 60 -38.05 -20.24 33.12
N ALA A 61 -37.91 -18.92 32.92
CA ALA A 61 -38.50 -17.91 33.81
C ALA A 61 -40.03 -17.91 33.78
N LEU A 62 -40.64 -18.14 32.61
CA LEU A 62 -42.09 -18.30 32.45
C LEU A 62 -42.59 -19.56 33.16
N TRP A 63 -41.90 -20.70 33.01
CA TRP A 63 -42.26 -21.94 33.69
C TRP A 63 -42.09 -21.88 35.20
N ALA A 64 -41.05 -21.19 35.69
CA ALA A 64 -40.85 -20.95 37.11
C ALA A 64 -42.00 -20.17 37.74
N ARG A 65 -42.58 -19.18 37.03
CA ARG A 65 -43.77 -18.44 37.49
C ARG A 65 -45.04 -19.29 37.55
N GLY A 66 -45.12 -20.34 36.73
CA GLY A 66 -46.24 -21.29 36.68
C GLY A 66 -46.17 -22.44 37.69
N GLY A 67 -45.12 -22.51 38.54
CA GLY A 67 -44.95 -23.60 39.51
C GLY A 67 -44.49 -24.94 38.92
N HIS A 68 -44.03 -24.94 37.66
CA HIS A 68 -43.52 -26.14 36.98
C HIS A 68 -41.99 -26.25 37.15
N THR A 69 -41.54 -26.97 38.17
CA THR A 69 -40.11 -27.08 38.56
C THR A 69 -39.42 -28.38 38.14
N ARG A 70 -40.06 -29.23 37.31
CA ARG A 70 -39.57 -30.59 36.98
C ARG A 70 -38.91 -30.74 35.61
N PHE A 71 -38.79 -29.66 34.82
CA PHE A 71 -38.09 -29.72 33.54
C PHE A 71 -36.61 -29.45 33.76
N ASP A 72 -35.77 -30.41 33.40
CA ASP A 72 -34.32 -30.23 33.34
C ASP A 72 -33.95 -29.79 31.91
N PRO A 73 -33.60 -28.52 31.69
CA PRO A 73 -33.20 -28.03 30.38
C PRO A 73 -31.76 -28.41 30.03
N THR A 74 -31.04 -29.04 30.96
CA THR A 74 -29.61 -29.31 30.83
C THR A 74 -29.40 -30.33 29.71
N PRO A 75 -28.54 -30.02 28.73
CA PRO A 75 -28.21 -30.97 27.68
C PRO A 75 -27.55 -32.24 28.24
N PRO A 76 -27.51 -33.34 27.47
CA PRO A 76 -26.85 -34.58 27.87
C PRO A 76 -25.40 -34.33 28.35
N PRO A 77 -24.97 -34.96 29.45
CA PRO A 77 -23.59 -34.83 29.92
C PRO A 77 -22.63 -35.52 28.94
N ASN A 78 -21.42 -34.97 28.80
CA ASN A 78 -20.36 -35.38 27.85
C ASN A 78 -20.68 -35.05 26.39
N PRO A 79 -20.27 -33.86 25.92
CA PRO A 79 -20.50 -33.45 24.55
C PRO A 79 -19.70 -34.38 23.59
N PRO A 80 -20.28 -34.87 22.48
CA PRO A 80 -19.60 -35.74 21.53
C PRO A 80 -18.30 -35.12 21.03
N ALA A 81 -17.22 -35.90 20.98
CA ALA A 81 -15.91 -35.45 20.51
C ALA A 81 -15.28 -36.45 19.55
N GLY A 82 -14.50 -35.96 18.59
CA GLY A 82 -13.85 -36.75 17.56
C GLY A 82 -12.60 -36.06 17.01
N VAL A 83 -11.89 -36.74 16.13
CA VAL A 83 -10.70 -36.20 15.45
C VAL A 83 -10.87 -36.38 13.95
N THR A 84 -10.54 -35.35 13.18
CA THR A 84 -10.65 -35.44 11.72
C THR A 84 -9.61 -36.40 11.13
N ASP A 85 -10.04 -37.19 10.14
CA ASP A 85 -9.16 -38.09 9.39
C ASP A 85 -8.31 -37.34 8.35
N ILE A 86 -7.60 -38.08 7.48
CA ILE A 86 -6.75 -37.50 6.44
C ILE A 86 -7.54 -36.74 5.35
N GLN A 87 -8.84 -36.99 5.23
CA GLN A 87 -9.78 -36.26 4.37
C GLN A 87 -10.46 -35.08 5.07
N GLY A 88 -10.08 -34.82 6.33
CA GLY A 88 -10.65 -33.74 7.14
C GLY A 88 -12.05 -34.09 7.67
N LEU A 89 -12.41 -35.37 7.68
CA LEU A 89 -13.75 -35.85 7.98
C LEU A 89 -13.85 -36.33 9.43
N VAL A 90 -14.96 -36.04 10.08
CA VAL A 90 -15.33 -36.61 11.38
C VAL A 90 -16.82 -36.91 11.39
N ARG A 91 -17.19 -38.08 11.90
CA ARG A 91 -18.58 -38.54 12.00
C ARG A 91 -18.97 -38.74 13.46
N PHE A 92 -20.17 -38.26 13.79
CA PHE A 92 -20.82 -38.44 15.06
C PHE A 92 -22.13 -39.20 14.86
N ASP A 93 -22.26 -40.34 15.51
CA ASP A 93 -23.48 -41.15 15.53
C ASP A 93 -24.19 -41.00 16.89
N ASP A 94 -25.39 -41.56 17.01
CA ASP A 94 -26.19 -41.57 18.24
C ASP A 94 -26.51 -40.18 18.84
N LEU A 95 -26.67 -39.16 17.98
CA LEU A 95 -27.01 -37.80 18.38
C LEU A 95 -28.50 -37.63 18.71
N TYR A 96 -28.77 -36.71 19.64
CA TYR A 96 -30.11 -36.20 19.91
C TYR A 96 -30.56 -35.21 18.83
N TRP A 97 -31.88 -35.12 18.56
CA TRP A 97 -32.47 -34.14 17.63
C TRP A 97 -32.52 -32.73 18.24
N ILE A 98 -31.35 -32.19 18.52
CA ILE A 98 -31.09 -30.88 19.15
C ILE A 98 -30.04 -30.18 18.28
N ALA A 99 -30.12 -28.86 18.16
CA ALA A 99 -29.07 -28.10 17.51
C ALA A 99 -27.74 -28.25 18.28
N VAL A 100 -26.64 -28.26 17.54
CA VAL A 100 -25.30 -28.39 18.11
C VAL A 100 -24.40 -27.27 17.62
N ASP A 101 -23.54 -26.76 18.49
CA ASP A 101 -22.44 -25.89 18.12
C ASP A 101 -21.19 -26.73 17.91
N VAL A 102 -20.59 -26.62 16.73
CA VAL A 102 -19.31 -27.26 16.40
C VAL A 102 -18.17 -26.41 16.92
N LYS A 103 -17.33 -26.99 17.78
CA LYS A 103 -16.12 -26.38 18.32
C LYS A 103 -14.89 -27.23 18.07
N THR A 104 -13.73 -26.59 18.17
CA THR A 104 -12.42 -27.21 17.96
C THR A 104 -11.40 -26.65 18.96
N ASP A 105 -10.30 -27.36 19.20
CA ASP A 105 -9.22 -26.83 20.04
C ASP A 105 -8.62 -25.58 19.38
N GLY A 106 -8.79 -24.42 20.03
CA GLY A 106 -8.49 -23.13 19.43
C GLY A 106 -7.01 -22.91 19.12
N GLN A 107 -6.11 -23.46 19.93
CA GLN A 107 -4.67 -23.36 19.66
C GLN A 107 -4.29 -24.24 18.48
N GLN A 108 -4.73 -25.50 18.46
CA GLN A 108 -4.45 -26.41 17.36
C GLN A 108 -5.00 -25.86 16.04
N LEU A 109 -6.23 -25.32 16.03
CA LEU A 109 -6.81 -24.73 14.83
C LEU A 109 -5.99 -23.55 14.33
N ALA A 110 -5.59 -22.63 15.23
CA ALA A 110 -4.75 -21.49 14.89
C ALA A 110 -3.41 -21.94 14.29
N ASP A 111 -2.71 -22.89 14.93
CA ASP A 111 -1.42 -23.41 14.46
C ASP A 111 -1.51 -24.00 13.04
N ILE A 112 -2.58 -24.73 12.73
CA ILE A 112 -2.79 -25.30 11.39
C ILE A 112 -3.14 -24.19 10.39
N MET A 113 -4.06 -23.29 10.75
CA MET A 113 -4.60 -22.25 9.86
C MET A 113 -3.61 -21.12 9.59
N GLU A 114 -2.61 -20.90 10.44
CA GLU A 114 -1.48 -20.01 10.15
C GLU A 114 -0.61 -20.51 8.99
N GLN A 115 -0.59 -21.82 8.73
CA GLN A 115 0.21 -22.42 7.66
C GLN A 115 -0.54 -22.52 6.33
N ARG A 116 -1.85 -22.30 6.32
CA ARG A 116 -2.67 -22.36 5.09
C ARG A 116 -2.69 -20.98 4.43
N PRO A 117 -2.38 -20.86 3.12
CA PRO A 117 -2.50 -19.59 2.41
C PRO A 117 -3.97 -19.26 2.13
N LEU A 118 -4.28 -17.98 1.94
CA LEU A 118 -5.62 -17.57 1.51
C LEU A 118 -5.94 -18.04 0.10
N GLY A 119 -7.22 -18.30 -0.14
CA GLY A 119 -7.75 -18.54 -1.49
C GLY A 119 -7.51 -17.33 -2.39
N LEU A 120 -7.36 -17.59 -3.70
CA LEU A 120 -7.21 -16.52 -4.68
C LEU A 120 -8.56 -15.87 -5.00
N ARG A 121 -9.61 -16.69 -5.21
CA ARG A 121 -10.98 -16.26 -5.47
C ARG A 121 -11.70 -16.05 -4.14
N ARG A 122 -11.91 -14.80 -3.75
CA ARG A 122 -12.65 -14.43 -2.54
C ARG A 122 -13.81 -13.50 -2.91
N SER A 123 -14.77 -13.36 -1.99
CA SER A 123 -15.99 -12.62 -2.30
C SER A 123 -15.66 -11.18 -2.72
N PRO A 124 -16.10 -10.72 -3.92
CA PRO A 124 -15.84 -9.37 -4.42
C PRO A 124 -16.52 -8.30 -3.57
N ASN A 125 -17.44 -8.68 -2.69
CA ASN A 125 -18.24 -7.77 -1.86
C ASN A 125 -17.66 -7.51 -0.48
N SER A 126 -16.42 -7.91 -0.35
CA SER A 126 -15.55 -7.38 0.66
C SER A 126 -14.97 -6.03 0.22
N GLN A 127 -15.38 -5.47 -0.91
CA GLN A 127 -14.92 -4.19 -1.40
C GLN A 127 -15.85 -3.05 -0.96
N PRO A 128 -15.33 -1.83 -0.75
CA PRO A 128 -16.16 -0.66 -0.51
C PRO A 128 -16.97 -0.31 -1.77
N VAL A 129 -18.21 0.18 -1.59
CA VAL A 129 -18.88 0.95 -2.65
C VAL A 129 -18.49 2.43 -2.59
N SER A 130 -18.76 3.15 -3.68
CA SER A 130 -18.54 4.60 -3.86
C SER A 130 -18.55 5.40 -2.54
N GLY A 131 -17.46 6.12 -2.26
CA GLY A 131 -17.28 6.84 -0.99
C GLY A 131 -16.84 5.95 0.18
N ASN A 132 -16.30 4.76 -0.09
CA ASN A 132 -15.69 3.84 0.88
C ASN A 132 -16.58 3.31 2.00
N ALA A 133 -17.90 3.33 1.79
CA ALA A 133 -18.82 2.64 2.68
C ALA A 133 -18.85 1.14 2.33
N PHE A 134 -18.44 0.29 3.27
CA PHE A 134 -18.70 -1.15 3.18
C PHE A 134 -20.19 -1.39 3.43
N ARG A 135 -20.99 -1.49 2.37
CA ARG A 135 -22.42 -1.77 2.51
C ARG A 135 -22.68 -3.26 2.36
N ARG A 136 -23.12 -3.91 3.44
CA ARG A 136 -23.58 -5.32 3.42
C ARG A 136 -24.61 -5.60 2.31
N GLU A 137 -25.38 -4.59 1.90
CA GLU A 137 -26.37 -4.64 0.82
C GLU A 137 -25.77 -4.86 -0.57
N THR A 138 -24.51 -4.47 -0.77
CA THR A 138 -23.79 -4.64 -2.04
C THR A 138 -23.16 -6.02 -2.20
N ARG A 139 -23.39 -6.91 -1.22
CA ARG A 139 -23.04 -8.31 -1.36
C ARG A 139 -23.80 -8.93 -2.52
N ASP A 140 -23.10 -9.23 -3.60
CA ASP A 140 -23.50 -10.23 -4.58
C ASP A 140 -23.81 -11.55 -3.85
N LYS A 141 -25.12 -11.76 -3.64
CA LYS A 141 -25.69 -12.93 -2.97
C LYS A 141 -25.55 -14.19 -3.84
N THR A 142 -25.19 -14.04 -5.10
CA THR A 142 -24.99 -15.14 -6.05
C THR A 142 -23.55 -15.64 -6.06
N TRP A 143 -22.59 -14.88 -5.48
CA TRP A 143 -21.21 -15.35 -5.37
C TRP A 143 -21.12 -16.62 -4.53
N ARG A 144 -20.28 -17.55 -4.99
CA ARG A 144 -19.98 -18.83 -4.36
C ARG A 144 -18.47 -19.04 -4.36
N SER A 145 -17.93 -19.61 -3.28
CA SER A 145 -16.53 -20.07 -3.25
C SER A 145 -16.40 -21.37 -4.04
N ASP A 146 -15.17 -21.71 -4.45
CA ASP A 146 -14.92 -22.99 -5.16
C ASP A 146 -15.24 -24.20 -4.27
N VAL A 147 -15.09 -24.06 -2.95
CA VAL A 147 -15.49 -25.08 -1.96
C VAL A 147 -17.01 -25.20 -1.92
N GLN A 148 -17.72 -24.08 -1.87
CA GLN A 148 -19.18 -24.05 -1.86
C GLN A 148 -19.77 -24.68 -3.12
N GLU A 149 -19.26 -24.32 -4.30
CA GLU A 149 -19.71 -24.89 -5.58
C GLU A 149 -19.54 -26.41 -5.60
N LYS A 150 -18.41 -26.94 -5.10
CA LYS A 150 -18.15 -28.38 -5.01
C LYS A 150 -19.06 -29.09 -4.00
N ALA A 151 -19.30 -28.48 -2.85
CA ALA A 151 -20.15 -29.03 -1.80
C ALA A 151 -21.62 -29.11 -2.26
N GLU A 152 -22.14 -28.02 -2.82
CA GLU A 152 -23.53 -27.94 -3.30
C GLU A 152 -23.78 -28.91 -4.48
N ALA A 153 -22.78 -29.12 -5.36
CA ALA A 153 -22.90 -30.05 -6.49
C ALA A 153 -23.13 -31.51 -6.08
N VAL A 154 -22.70 -31.90 -4.88
CA VAL A 154 -22.91 -33.25 -4.30
C VAL A 154 -24.00 -33.27 -3.23
N GLY A 155 -24.71 -32.16 -3.04
CA GLY A 155 -25.82 -32.02 -2.09
C GLY A 155 -25.40 -31.85 -0.63
N TYR A 156 -24.17 -31.41 -0.36
CA TYR A 156 -23.71 -31.12 0.99
C TYR A 156 -24.00 -29.67 1.38
N HIS A 157 -24.25 -29.45 2.67
CA HIS A 157 -24.41 -28.10 3.22
C HIS A 157 -23.05 -27.45 3.44
N HIS A 158 -22.90 -26.22 2.98
CA HIS A 158 -21.67 -25.45 3.11
C HIS A 158 -21.78 -24.39 4.22
N HIS A 159 -20.69 -24.23 4.96
CA HIS A 159 -20.51 -23.18 5.95
C HIS A 159 -19.14 -22.53 5.77
N TYR A 160 -19.09 -21.22 5.53
CA TYR A 160 -17.86 -20.45 5.57
C TYR A 160 -17.69 -19.81 6.95
N VAL A 161 -16.58 -20.09 7.62
CA VAL A 161 -16.36 -19.68 9.02
C VAL A 161 -14.95 -19.12 9.22
N THR A 162 -14.84 -18.18 10.16
CA THR A 162 -13.55 -17.72 10.68
C THR A 162 -13.09 -18.62 11.84
N ILE A 163 -11.80 -18.65 12.16
CA ILE A 163 -11.31 -19.51 13.25
C ILE A 163 -12.03 -19.26 14.58
N GLY A 164 -12.36 -18.01 14.89
CA GLY A 164 -13.04 -17.65 16.14
C GLY A 164 -14.48 -18.16 16.22
N GLU A 165 -15.11 -18.52 15.10
CA GLU A 165 -16.42 -19.18 15.07
C GLU A 165 -16.33 -20.69 15.37
N LEU A 166 -15.12 -21.25 15.49
CA LEU A 166 -14.88 -22.65 15.84
C LEU A 166 -14.06 -22.84 17.12
N CYS A 167 -13.20 -21.91 17.49
CA CYS A 167 -12.34 -22.06 18.67
C CYS A 167 -13.14 -22.19 19.97
N ASP A 168 -12.74 -23.10 20.84
CA ASP A 168 -13.22 -23.22 22.23
C ASP A 168 -12.65 -22.15 23.16
N ARG A 169 -11.43 -21.69 22.87
CA ARG A 169 -10.68 -20.64 23.59
C ARG A 169 -9.91 -19.75 22.63
N LEU A 170 -9.49 -18.58 23.09
CA LEU A 170 -8.56 -17.76 22.33
C LEU A 170 -7.20 -18.49 22.21
N PRO A 171 -6.61 -18.57 21.01
CA PRO A 171 -5.24 -19.04 20.84
C PRO A 171 -4.26 -18.00 21.40
N ASP A 172 -3.04 -18.44 21.67
CA ASP A 172 -1.94 -17.52 21.95
C ASP A 172 -1.62 -16.69 20.70
N MET A 173 -1.52 -15.38 20.88
CA MET A 173 -1.26 -14.40 19.82
C MET A 173 -0.11 -13.49 20.28
N PRO A 174 1.15 -13.86 20.00
CA PRO A 174 2.29 -13.05 20.38
C PRO A 174 2.17 -11.59 19.92
N GLY A 175 2.50 -10.67 20.82
CA GLY A 175 2.42 -9.22 20.59
C GLY A 175 1.00 -8.67 20.47
N TRP A 176 -0.02 -9.41 20.95
CA TRP A 176 -1.40 -8.94 21.02
C TRP A 176 -1.75 -8.48 22.45
N ASP A 177 -1.71 -7.17 22.68
CA ASP A 177 -1.99 -6.58 24.01
C ASP A 177 -3.38 -5.94 24.09
N ALA A 178 -4.16 -5.98 23.01
CA ALA A 178 -5.51 -5.41 22.97
C ALA A 178 -6.51 -6.30 23.75
N PRO A 179 -7.48 -5.70 24.47
CA PRO A 179 -8.42 -6.45 25.28
C PRO A 179 -9.39 -7.30 24.45
N GLU A 180 -9.66 -6.87 23.22
CA GLU A 180 -10.50 -7.60 22.27
C GLU A 180 -9.63 -8.36 21.27
N PRO A 181 -10.02 -9.57 20.84
CA PRO A 181 -9.33 -10.30 19.78
C PRO A 181 -9.51 -9.62 18.42
N PRO A 182 -8.71 -9.96 17.40
CA PRO A 182 -8.83 -9.37 16.06
C PRO A 182 -10.23 -9.63 15.49
N ALA A 183 -10.98 -8.55 15.27
CA ALA A 183 -12.42 -8.61 15.01
C ALA A 183 -12.80 -9.38 13.74
N PHE A 184 -11.91 -9.45 12.74
CA PHE A 184 -12.17 -10.24 11.54
C PHE A 184 -12.15 -11.74 11.84
N HIS A 185 -11.08 -12.23 12.50
CA HIS A 185 -10.94 -13.66 12.83
C HIS A 185 -11.80 -14.09 14.01
N PHE A 186 -12.16 -13.15 14.90
CA PHE A 186 -13.04 -13.36 16.05
C PHE A 186 -14.21 -12.35 16.01
N PRO A 187 -15.23 -12.59 15.17
CA PRO A 187 -16.33 -11.66 15.00
C PRO A 187 -17.10 -11.39 16.30
N PRO A 188 -17.34 -10.12 16.67
CA PRO A 188 -18.10 -9.78 17.87
C PRO A 188 -19.47 -10.46 17.90
N GLY A 189 -19.79 -11.07 19.03
CA GLY A 189 -21.06 -11.78 19.23
C GLY A 189 -21.12 -13.19 18.64
N LYS A 190 -20.10 -13.65 17.91
CA LYS A 190 -19.97 -15.04 17.43
C LYS A 190 -18.72 -15.76 17.94
N ALA A 191 -17.65 -15.01 18.22
CA ALA A 191 -16.40 -15.55 18.72
C ALA A 191 -16.62 -16.50 19.91
N LEU A 192 -15.97 -17.66 19.85
CA LEU A 192 -15.96 -18.73 20.88
C LEU A 192 -17.30 -19.42 21.14
N LYS A 193 -18.35 -19.13 20.36
CA LYS A 193 -19.65 -19.78 20.50
C LYS A 193 -19.74 -21.12 19.78
N GLY A 194 -18.90 -21.35 18.77
CA GLY A 194 -19.00 -22.49 17.87
C GLY A 194 -19.92 -22.21 16.68
N THR A 195 -19.86 -23.10 15.69
CA THR A 195 -20.65 -23.00 14.46
C THR A 195 -21.89 -23.87 14.57
N GLU A 196 -23.07 -23.24 14.55
CA GLU A 196 -24.34 -23.92 14.76
C GLU A 196 -24.73 -24.82 13.58
N ILE A 197 -25.14 -26.04 13.90
CA ILE A 197 -25.84 -26.97 13.02
C ILE A 197 -27.25 -27.18 13.57
N MET A 198 -28.24 -26.72 12.81
CA MET A 198 -29.64 -26.87 13.15
C MET A 198 -30.04 -28.35 13.22
N ARG A 199 -30.94 -28.68 14.15
CA ARG A 199 -31.46 -30.06 14.32
C ARG A 199 -32.06 -30.66 13.04
N ASP A 200 -32.59 -29.83 12.15
CA ASP A 200 -33.21 -30.25 10.87
C ASP A 200 -32.18 -30.53 9.78
N ALA A 201 -30.92 -30.12 9.99
CA ALA A 201 -29.79 -30.40 9.12
C ALA A 201 -28.96 -31.61 9.60
N LEU A 202 -29.39 -32.30 10.66
CA LEU A 202 -28.83 -33.60 11.02
C LEU A 202 -29.18 -34.66 9.96
N GLU A 203 -28.55 -35.83 10.04
CA GLU A 203 -28.59 -36.91 9.03
C GLU A 203 -28.01 -36.49 7.66
N GLN A 204 -27.08 -35.52 7.66
CA GLN A 204 -26.42 -35.04 6.46
C GLN A 204 -24.94 -34.72 6.71
N ARG A 205 -24.20 -34.57 5.61
CA ARG A 205 -22.82 -34.11 5.61
C ARG A 205 -22.75 -32.59 5.43
N HIS A 206 -21.92 -31.95 6.24
CA HIS A 206 -21.61 -30.53 6.13
C HIS A 206 -20.13 -30.33 5.78
N VAL A 207 -19.86 -29.35 4.93
CA VAL A 207 -18.51 -28.87 4.61
C VAL A 207 -18.29 -27.56 5.35
N ILE A 208 -17.32 -27.54 6.25
CA ILE A 208 -16.86 -26.37 6.99
C ILE A 208 -15.61 -25.83 6.27
N GLU A 209 -15.80 -24.76 5.49
CA GLU A 209 -14.73 -23.99 4.86
C GLU A 209 -14.17 -22.99 5.87
N ILE A 210 -12.92 -23.20 6.29
CA ILE A 210 -12.28 -22.38 7.31
C ILE A 210 -11.42 -21.30 6.64
N CYS A 211 -11.67 -20.05 7.01
CA CYS A 211 -10.80 -18.93 6.65
C CYS A 211 -9.46 -19.04 7.40
N PRO A 212 -8.31 -19.08 6.68
CA PRO A 212 -6.99 -19.14 7.30
C PRO A 212 -6.70 -18.01 8.30
N PHE A 213 -5.88 -18.33 9.30
CA PHE A 213 -5.48 -17.36 10.33
C PHE A 213 -4.26 -16.57 9.88
N ARG A 214 -4.53 -15.55 9.04
CA ARG A 214 -3.50 -14.75 8.37
C ARG A 214 -3.73 -13.26 8.54
N ALA A 215 -2.74 -12.46 8.17
CA ALA A 215 -2.83 -11.01 8.08
C ALA A 215 -2.19 -10.52 6.77
N TRP A 216 -2.54 -9.31 6.35
CA TRP A 216 -1.90 -8.63 5.23
C TRP A 216 -0.61 -7.95 5.68
N VAL A 217 0.44 -8.12 4.88
CA VAL A 217 1.69 -7.38 4.99
C VAL A 217 2.06 -6.81 3.62
N LEU A 218 2.65 -5.61 3.60
CA LEU A 218 3.12 -4.99 2.36
C LEU A 218 4.38 -5.73 1.89
N PRO A 219 4.41 -6.30 0.66
CA PRO A 219 5.63 -6.87 0.11
C PRO A 219 6.61 -5.73 -0.19
N LEU A 220 7.66 -5.64 0.62
CA LEU A 220 8.75 -4.70 0.46
C LEU A 220 10.04 -5.46 0.21
N HIS A 221 10.73 -5.15 -0.89
CA HIS A 221 11.90 -5.89 -1.35
C HIS A 221 13.19 -5.18 -0.97
N ASP A 222 14.07 -5.86 -0.25
CA ASP A 222 15.44 -5.42 0.02
C ASP A 222 16.29 -5.60 -1.26
N THR A 223 16.39 -4.54 -2.06
CA THR A 223 17.09 -4.55 -3.36
C THR A 223 17.74 -3.20 -3.62
N LYS A 224 18.84 -3.20 -4.41
CA LYS A 224 19.51 -1.99 -4.90
C LYS A 224 18.97 -1.51 -6.26
N GLU A 225 18.15 -2.35 -6.89
CA GLU A 225 17.47 -2.08 -8.16
C GLU A 225 16.11 -1.42 -7.91
N TYR A 226 15.55 -0.80 -8.94
CA TYR A 226 14.28 -0.12 -8.82
C TYR A 226 13.15 -1.15 -8.76
N ASP A 227 12.31 -1.03 -7.74
CA ASP A 227 11.21 -1.94 -7.50
C ASP A 227 9.90 -1.16 -7.44
N LEU A 228 9.00 -1.48 -8.36
CA LEU A 228 7.75 -0.74 -8.50
C LEU A 228 6.75 -1.08 -7.37
N ALA A 229 6.85 -2.26 -6.76
CA ALA A 229 6.03 -2.60 -5.59
C ALA A 229 6.44 -1.75 -4.38
N ASN A 230 7.74 -1.56 -4.16
CA ASN A 230 8.27 -0.61 -3.19
C ASN A 230 7.77 0.82 -3.49
N ALA A 231 7.83 1.26 -4.76
CA ALA A 231 7.37 2.59 -5.15
C ALA A 231 5.88 2.83 -4.86
N LEU A 232 5.02 1.85 -5.08
CA LEU A 232 3.59 1.99 -4.76
C LEU A 232 3.37 1.99 -3.24
N ASN A 233 3.83 0.94 -2.55
CA ASN A 233 3.54 0.76 -1.13
C ASN A 233 4.18 1.85 -0.26
N LEU A 234 5.46 2.16 -0.49
CA LEU A 234 6.13 3.25 0.24
C LEU A 234 5.59 4.63 -0.16
N GLY A 235 5.03 4.77 -1.36
CA GLY A 235 4.31 5.97 -1.75
C GLY A 235 3.05 6.17 -0.92
N ILE A 236 2.23 5.13 -0.79
CA ILE A 236 1.01 5.16 0.02
C ILE A 236 1.36 5.41 1.49
N MET A 237 2.46 4.84 2.00
CA MET A 237 2.91 5.09 3.38
C MET A 237 3.43 6.51 3.59
N ALA A 238 4.08 7.11 2.58
CA ALA A 238 4.50 8.50 2.63
C ALA A 238 3.29 9.47 2.66
N ASP A 239 2.21 9.13 1.95
CA ASP A 239 0.93 9.87 1.97
C ASP A 239 0.20 9.69 3.31
N LEU A 240 0.09 8.44 3.79
CA LEU A 240 -0.50 8.10 5.08
C LEU A 240 0.17 8.82 6.26
N ALA A 241 1.46 9.15 6.16
CA ALA A 241 2.16 9.91 7.19
C ALA A 241 1.61 11.35 7.37
N TYR A 242 0.94 11.91 6.35
CA TYR A 242 0.31 13.23 6.39
C TYR A 242 -1.11 13.23 6.96
N ALA A 243 -1.73 12.05 7.10
CA ALA A 243 -3.10 11.89 7.55
C ALA A 243 -3.43 12.66 8.83
N GLU A 244 -4.69 13.11 8.94
CA GLU A 244 -5.21 13.69 10.17
C GLU A 244 -5.03 12.74 11.36
N GLU A 245 -4.73 13.31 12.52
CA GLU A 245 -4.34 12.54 13.70
C GLU A 245 -5.45 11.64 14.24
N PHE A 246 -6.72 11.97 13.99
CA PHE A 246 -7.85 11.22 14.51
C PHE A 246 -8.99 11.15 13.50
N LEU A 247 -9.60 9.97 13.38
CA LEU A 247 -10.89 9.82 12.71
C LEU A 247 -11.98 10.47 13.59
N PRO A 248 -12.80 11.42 13.06
CA PRO A 248 -13.81 12.15 13.83
C PRO A 248 -14.80 11.27 14.60
N ASP A 249 -15.07 10.06 14.09
CA ASP A 249 -16.08 9.16 14.64
C ASP A 249 -15.52 8.04 15.53
N LYS A 250 -14.19 7.90 15.67
CA LYS A 250 -13.57 6.72 16.30
C LYS A 250 -12.48 7.00 17.33
N ASP A 251 -12.10 8.26 17.57
CA ASP A 251 -10.96 8.64 18.43
C ASP A 251 -9.69 7.80 18.18
N THR A 252 -9.56 7.25 16.96
CA THR A 252 -8.53 6.30 16.56
C THR A 252 -7.66 6.94 15.50
N HIS A 253 -6.34 6.86 15.68
CA HIS A 253 -5.37 7.39 14.73
C HIS A 253 -5.47 6.64 13.39
N LEU A 254 -5.46 7.33 12.25
CA LEU A 254 -5.67 6.70 10.94
C LEU A 254 -4.59 5.65 10.61
N ILE A 255 -3.35 5.93 11.00
CA ILE A 255 -2.22 4.99 10.91
C ILE A 255 -2.51 3.70 11.71
N SER A 256 -2.95 3.81 12.96
CA SER A 256 -3.38 2.66 13.77
C SER A 256 -4.53 1.91 13.12
N TYR A 257 -5.53 2.61 12.61
CA TYR A 257 -6.64 1.99 11.88
C TYR A 257 -6.17 1.20 10.64
N PHE A 258 -5.20 1.73 9.89
CA PHE A 258 -4.65 1.05 8.72
C PHE A 258 -3.93 -0.27 9.11
N PHE A 259 -3.04 -0.25 10.10
CA PHE A 259 -2.25 -1.44 10.46
C PHE A 259 -2.99 -2.41 11.39
N GLU A 260 -3.77 -1.92 12.35
CA GLU A 260 -4.43 -2.74 13.36
C GLU A 260 -5.82 -3.24 12.91
N GLN A 261 -6.43 -2.60 11.91
CA GLN A 261 -7.73 -3.04 11.36
C GLN A 261 -7.63 -3.42 9.89
N LYS A 262 -7.22 -2.52 8.99
CA LYS A 262 -7.21 -2.82 7.55
C LYS A 262 -6.24 -3.93 7.16
N CYS A 263 -5.05 -3.99 7.76
CA CYS A 263 -4.10 -5.07 7.50
C CYS A 263 -4.50 -6.40 8.17
N GLN A 264 -5.52 -6.43 9.03
CA GLN A 264 -5.98 -7.65 9.70
C GLN A 264 -7.36 -8.10 9.22
N ASP A 265 -8.10 -7.21 8.56
CA ASP A 265 -9.36 -7.50 7.89
C ASP A 265 -9.07 -8.18 6.55
N LEU A 266 -9.15 -9.50 6.54
CA LEU A 266 -8.92 -10.24 5.31
C LEU A 266 -10.07 -10.08 4.32
N SER A 267 -11.20 -9.45 4.65
CA SER A 267 -12.26 -9.28 3.66
C SER A 267 -11.72 -8.50 2.44
N CYS A 268 -11.08 -7.35 2.64
CA CYS A 268 -10.55 -6.50 1.57
C CYS A 268 -9.03 -6.55 1.50
N LEU A 269 -8.48 -6.13 0.35
CA LEU A 269 -7.09 -5.68 0.34
C LEU A 269 -6.98 -4.37 1.14
N PRO A 270 -5.89 -4.15 1.89
CA PRO A 270 -5.70 -2.90 2.60
C PRO A 270 -5.65 -1.73 1.62
N GLN A 271 -6.46 -0.73 1.88
CA GLN A 271 -6.54 0.49 1.07
C GLN A 271 -6.32 1.71 1.95
N PHE A 272 -5.61 2.70 1.42
CA PHE A 272 -5.53 4.02 2.00
C PHE A 272 -6.51 4.93 1.26
N ALA A 273 -7.34 5.62 2.03
CA ALA A 273 -8.49 6.33 1.51
C ALA A 273 -8.36 7.83 1.77
N GLU A 274 -7.84 8.56 0.79
CA GLU A 274 -7.75 10.01 0.85
C GLU A 274 -8.43 10.61 -0.39
N PHE A 275 -9.55 11.30 -0.16
CA PHE A 275 -10.28 11.93 -1.25
C PHE A 275 -9.32 12.82 -2.09
N PRO A 276 -9.31 12.73 -3.42
CA PRO A 276 -10.33 12.09 -4.27
C PRO A 276 -10.08 10.62 -4.64
N ASN A 277 -8.92 10.03 -4.31
CA ASN A 277 -8.48 8.74 -4.85
C ASN A 277 -8.34 7.66 -3.76
N TYR A 278 -8.51 6.39 -4.14
CA TYR A 278 -8.53 5.28 -3.19
C TYR A 278 -7.50 4.24 -3.57
N PHE A 279 -6.29 4.39 -3.03
CA PHE A 279 -5.18 3.52 -3.40
C PHE A 279 -5.24 2.21 -2.63
N HIS A 280 -5.43 1.13 -3.36
CA HIS A 280 -5.16 -0.21 -2.85
C HIS A 280 -3.65 -0.40 -2.72
N THR A 281 -3.22 -1.03 -1.63
CA THR A 281 -1.84 -1.49 -1.51
C THR A 281 -1.66 -2.81 -2.24
N LEU A 282 -0.42 -3.09 -2.64
CA LEU A 282 -0.03 -4.48 -2.87
C LEU A 282 0.14 -5.12 -1.50
N ALA A 283 -0.47 -6.29 -1.28
CA ALA A 283 -0.39 -7.01 -0.01
C ALA A 283 -0.26 -8.51 -0.23
N VAL A 284 0.59 -9.14 0.59
CA VAL A 284 0.74 -10.60 0.69
C VAL A 284 0.14 -11.07 2.01
N ASP A 285 -0.39 -12.29 2.03
CA ASP A 285 -0.93 -12.90 3.24
C ASP A 285 0.14 -13.70 4.00
N VAL A 286 0.42 -13.29 5.23
CA VAL A 286 1.40 -13.92 6.14
C VAL A 286 0.70 -14.61 7.31
N PRO A 287 1.34 -15.56 8.01
CA PRO A 287 0.82 -16.08 9.28
C PRO A 287 0.46 -14.94 10.23
N PHE A 288 -0.63 -15.06 11.01
CA PHE A 288 -1.10 -13.96 11.85
C PHE A 288 -0.05 -13.48 12.87
N ARG A 289 0.80 -14.37 13.39
CA ARG A 289 1.96 -14.01 14.22
C ARG A 289 3.00 -13.10 13.54
N GLU A 290 3.04 -13.05 12.20
CA GLU A 290 3.98 -12.23 11.40
C GLU A 290 3.37 -10.90 10.96
N ARG A 291 2.13 -10.60 11.38
CA ARG A 291 1.42 -9.35 11.08
C ARG A 291 2.19 -8.10 11.52
N TYR A 292 1.71 -6.95 11.08
CA TYR A 292 2.12 -5.68 11.65
C TYR A 292 1.73 -5.57 13.13
N LEU A 293 2.70 -5.23 13.98
CA LEU A 293 2.49 -4.84 15.36
C LEU A 293 1.96 -3.41 15.44
N LYS A 294 1.53 -3.01 16.64
CA LYS A 294 0.98 -1.69 16.90
C LYS A 294 1.95 -0.59 16.42
N PRO A 295 1.53 0.30 15.51
CA PRO A 295 2.38 1.36 15.02
C PRO A 295 2.65 2.41 16.11
N THR A 296 3.82 3.03 16.06
CA THR A 296 4.18 4.16 16.91
C THR A 296 4.14 5.44 16.09
N TYR A 297 3.18 6.31 16.39
CA TYR A 297 3.08 7.65 15.79
C TYR A 297 3.72 8.70 16.72
N LEU A 298 4.41 9.67 16.10
CA LEU A 298 5.20 10.69 16.78
C LEU A 298 4.94 12.06 16.14
N ASN A 299 4.57 13.05 16.95
CA ASN A 299 4.37 14.42 16.51
C ASN A 299 5.06 15.41 17.45
N THR A 300 6.01 16.19 16.95
CA THR A 300 6.74 17.18 17.76
C THR A 300 5.85 18.34 18.24
N ALA A 301 4.72 18.62 17.56
CA ALA A 301 3.71 19.57 18.01
C ALA A 301 2.88 19.03 19.18
N HIS A 302 2.74 17.71 19.31
CA HIS A 302 1.99 17.03 20.37
C HIS A 302 2.81 15.90 21.01
N PRO A 303 3.94 16.23 21.67
CA PRO A 303 4.89 15.22 22.15
C PRO A 303 4.41 14.43 23.37
N GLY A 304 3.41 14.92 24.11
CA GLY A 304 2.84 14.29 25.29
C GLY A 304 2.15 15.31 26.22
N ARG A 305 1.57 14.86 27.33
CA ARG A 305 0.84 15.73 28.29
C ARG A 305 1.73 16.74 29.04
N ASP A 306 3.02 16.47 29.18
CA ASP A 306 3.94 17.25 30.02
C ASP A 306 5.05 17.96 29.22
N GLU A 307 4.97 17.98 27.89
CA GLU A 307 5.97 18.59 27.02
C GLU A 307 5.40 19.72 26.18
N ASN A 308 6.15 20.82 26.07
CA ASN A 308 5.75 21.94 25.23
C ASN A 308 5.79 21.55 23.74
N PRO A 309 4.77 21.96 22.95
CA PRO A 309 4.81 21.91 21.49
C PRO A 309 6.04 22.65 20.95
N GLU A 310 6.83 21.98 20.12
CA GLU A 310 7.98 22.59 19.44
C GLU A 310 8.09 21.94 18.05
N GLY A 311 7.99 22.74 16.98
CA GLY A 311 8.00 22.25 15.59
C GLY A 311 6.71 21.51 15.16
N ASP A 312 6.70 21.03 13.92
CA ASP A 312 5.56 20.34 13.27
C ASP A 312 6.02 19.13 12.45
N SER A 313 7.05 18.42 12.94
CA SER A 313 7.53 17.19 12.31
C SER A 313 6.76 16.00 12.84
N ARG A 314 6.25 15.20 11.92
CA ARG A 314 5.48 14.00 12.20
C ARG A 314 6.15 12.79 11.57
N LEU A 315 6.08 11.65 12.24
CA LEU A 315 6.50 10.37 11.67
C LEU A 315 5.74 9.22 12.30
N PHE A 316 5.78 8.08 11.63
CA PHE A 316 5.39 6.83 12.27
C PHE A 316 6.38 5.71 11.98
N THR A 317 6.43 4.76 12.91
CA THR A 317 7.17 3.51 12.76
C THR A 317 6.21 2.34 12.93
N VAL A 318 6.42 1.30 12.13
CA VAL A 318 5.65 0.05 12.24
C VAL A 318 6.57 -1.12 11.89
N GLU A 319 6.34 -2.26 12.51
CA GLU A 319 7.12 -3.46 12.24
C GLU A 319 6.24 -4.70 12.10
N CYS A 320 6.72 -5.65 11.30
CA CYS A 320 6.14 -6.97 11.14
C CYS A 320 7.23 -8.04 11.24
N GLY A 321 6.91 -9.30 10.93
CA GLY A 321 7.90 -10.39 10.93
C GLY A 321 9.09 -10.18 9.97
N ALA A 322 8.90 -9.44 8.88
CA ALA A 322 9.88 -9.30 7.80
C ALA A 322 10.65 -7.96 7.79
N HIS A 323 10.02 -6.87 8.25
CA HIS A 323 10.61 -5.53 8.12
C HIS A 323 10.13 -4.53 9.16
N VAL A 324 10.92 -3.47 9.29
CA VAL A 324 10.56 -2.22 9.97
C VAL A 324 10.41 -1.12 8.91
N LEU A 325 9.30 -0.39 8.98
CA LEU A 325 9.00 0.74 8.11
C LEU A 325 8.97 2.03 8.93
N VAL A 326 9.63 3.07 8.41
CA VAL A 326 9.62 4.42 9.00
C VAL A 326 9.21 5.42 7.93
N ALA A 327 8.08 6.10 8.16
CA ALA A 327 7.58 7.11 7.24
C ALA A 327 7.62 8.49 7.91
N TRP A 328 8.25 9.45 7.22
CA TRP A 328 8.36 10.82 7.68
C TRP A 328 7.39 11.73 6.93
N CYS A 329 6.74 12.61 7.69
CA CYS A 329 5.89 13.68 7.19
C CYS A 329 6.59 15.02 7.42
N GLY A 330 6.45 15.92 6.44
CA GLY A 330 6.85 17.31 6.56
C GLY A 330 5.84 18.17 7.33
N THR A 331 6.02 19.49 7.28
CA THR A 331 5.09 20.47 7.87
C THR A 331 3.70 20.36 7.21
N ALA A 332 2.61 20.36 7.99
CA ALA A 332 1.23 20.26 7.47
C ALA A 332 0.83 21.44 6.57
N SER A 333 1.52 22.57 6.72
CA SER A 333 1.35 23.77 5.89
C SER A 333 2.26 23.70 4.66
N GLY A 334 1.87 22.90 3.66
CA GLY A 334 2.52 22.88 2.33
C GLY A 334 2.56 24.22 1.60
N LEU A 335 1.93 25.26 2.16
CA LEU A 335 1.93 26.66 1.70
C LEU A 335 3.05 27.53 2.33
N ASN A 336 3.70 27.10 3.40
CA ASN A 336 4.77 27.86 4.08
C ASN A 336 6.19 27.53 3.61
N VAL A 337 6.32 26.68 2.57
CA VAL A 337 7.62 26.27 2.00
C VAL A 337 8.46 27.46 1.49
N GLY A 338 7.82 28.58 1.17
CA GLY A 338 8.53 29.79 0.73
C GLY A 338 9.01 30.73 1.85
N THR A 339 8.41 30.69 3.04
CA THR A 339 8.59 31.72 4.08
C THR A 339 9.31 31.24 5.35
N ASP A 340 9.28 29.95 5.67
CA ASP A 340 9.90 29.41 6.90
C ASP A 340 11.28 28.77 6.69
N PHE A 341 11.79 28.78 5.44
CA PHE A 341 13.06 28.17 5.11
C PHE A 341 14.25 29.10 5.38
N SER A 342 14.86 28.95 6.56
CA SER A 342 16.26 29.33 6.72
C SER A 342 17.11 28.38 5.88
N PHE A 343 17.46 28.81 4.65
CA PHE A 343 18.36 28.10 3.73
C PHE A 343 19.83 28.07 4.19
N ALA A 344 20.10 28.48 5.44
CA ALA A 344 21.44 28.54 5.97
C ALA A 344 22.05 27.12 6.02
N PRO A 345 23.13 26.85 5.28
CA PRO A 345 23.82 25.57 5.38
C PRO A 345 24.41 25.40 6.78
N LYS A 346 24.26 24.20 7.33
CA LYS A 346 24.93 23.78 8.56
C LYS A 346 25.90 22.65 8.26
N ARG A 347 26.99 22.59 9.00
CA ARG A 347 27.96 21.50 8.87
C ARG A 347 27.28 20.16 9.12
N CYS A 348 27.51 19.19 8.24
CA CYS A 348 26.94 17.86 8.39
C CYS A 348 27.47 17.18 9.68
N PRO A 349 26.60 16.75 10.61
CA PRO A 349 26.99 16.01 11.82
C PRO A 349 27.70 14.68 11.48
N ALA A 350 28.53 14.19 12.41
CA ALA A 350 29.28 12.93 12.24
C ALA A 350 28.37 11.73 11.95
N GLU A 351 27.23 11.65 12.65
CA GLU A 351 26.19 10.64 12.49
C GLU A 351 25.49 10.68 11.11
N LEU A 352 25.61 11.77 10.36
CA LEU A 352 25.02 11.94 9.02
C LEU A 352 26.08 11.97 7.90
N GLY A 353 27.32 11.61 8.20
CA GLY A 353 28.43 11.53 7.24
C GLY A 353 29.62 12.45 7.56
N GLY A 354 29.46 13.43 8.46
CA GLY A 354 30.56 14.22 9.05
C GLY A 354 31.31 15.19 8.13
N MET A 355 31.03 15.19 6.83
CA MET A 355 31.62 16.10 5.85
C MET A 355 30.56 16.75 4.97
N GLY A 356 30.91 17.89 4.37
CA GLY A 356 29.98 18.75 3.66
C GLY A 356 29.00 19.46 4.59
N ASP A 357 27.99 20.06 4.00
CA ASP A 357 26.89 20.74 4.66
C ASP A 357 25.54 20.03 4.41
N VAL A 358 24.58 20.32 5.28
CA VAL A 358 23.19 19.88 5.25
C VAL A 358 22.30 21.10 5.47
N HIS A 359 21.09 21.05 4.93
CA HIS A 359 20.13 22.13 5.09
C HIS A 359 19.79 22.36 6.57
N GLY A 360 20.03 23.59 7.06
CA GLY A 360 19.88 23.94 8.47
C GLY A 360 18.49 23.65 9.05
N GLY A 361 17.42 24.06 8.34
CA GLY A 361 16.05 23.79 8.77
C GLY A 361 15.70 22.30 8.88
N PHE A 362 16.05 21.48 7.89
CA PHE A 362 15.84 20.02 7.95
C PHE A 362 16.62 19.38 9.09
N LEU A 363 17.88 19.82 9.29
CA LEU A 363 18.69 19.32 10.39
C LEU A 363 18.08 19.68 11.75
N GLU A 364 17.60 20.91 11.94
CA GLU A 364 16.97 21.35 13.19
C GLU A 364 15.69 20.56 13.48
N ALA A 365 14.82 20.38 12.48
CA ALA A 365 13.60 19.60 12.59
C ALA A 365 13.89 18.13 12.94
N TYR A 366 14.89 17.53 12.28
CA TYR A 366 15.33 16.17 12.57
C TYR A 366 15.91 16.03 13.98
N GLN A 367 16.79 16.95 14.39
CA GLN A 367 17.37 16.97 15.74
C GLN A 367 16.30 17.19 16.81
N LEU A 368 15.28 17.98 16.53
CA LEU A 368 14.16 18.18 17.45
C LEU A 368 13.36 16.89 17.66
N ALA A 369 13.03 16.18 16.57
CA ALA A 369 12.39 14.87 16.65
C ALA A 369 13.25 13.87 17.44
N LYS A 370 14.58 13.86 17.23
CA LYS A 370 15.51 13.04 18.02
C LYS A 370 15.50 13.39 19.51
N ARG A 371 15.52 14.68 19.86
CA ARG A 371 15.48 15.12 21.27
C ARG A 371 14.19 14.69 21.96
N LYS A 372 13.04 14.77 21.28
CA LYS A 372 11.73 14.44 21.84
C LYS A 372 11.44 12.93 21.84
N PHE A 373 11.92 12.19 20.85
CA PHE A 373 11.54 10.79 20.62
C PHE A 373 12.71 9.81 20.59
N GLY A 374 13.87 10.20 21.13
CA GLY A 374 15.11 9.41 21.10
C GLY A 374 14.93 7.97 21.58
N ASP A 375 14.21 7.75 22.69
CA ASP A 375 13.93 6.42 23.23
C ASP A 375 13.13 5.56 22.25
N LYS A 376 12.10 6.14 21.62
CA LYS A 376 11.24 5.44 20.66
C LYS A 376 11.97 5.13 19.35
N LEU A 377 12.83 6.05 18.89
CA LEU A 377 13.69 5.84 17.72
C LEU A 377 14.78 4.80 18.00
N SER A 378 15.29 4.74 19.23
CA SER A 378 16.25 3.70 19.66
C SER A 378 15.61 2.31 19.64
N GLY A 379 14.32 2.19 19.95
CA GLY A 379 13.57 0.93 19.81
C GLY A 379 13.58 0.36 18.38
N VAL A 380 13.63 1.22 17.35
CA VAL A 380 13.80 0.77 15.96
C VAL A 380 15.18 0.14 15.74
N GLN A 381 16.24 0.78 16.25
CA GLN A 381 17.60 0.25 16.19
C GLN A 381 17.72 -1.09 16.92
N GLU A 382 17.12 -1.21 18.10
CA GLU A 382 17.08 -2.46 18.87
C GLU A 382 16.37 -3.58 18.11
N SER A 383 15.22 -3.28 17.47
CA SER A 383 14.49 -4.26 16.68
C SER A 383 15.31 -4.75 15.47
N LEU A 384 15.99 -3.84 14.77
CA LEU A 384 16.87 -4.18 13.65
C LEU A 384 18.13 -4.94 14.11
N ALA A 385 18.68 -4.59 15.28
CA ALA A 385 19.87 -5.24 15.84
C ALA A 385 19.63 -6.69 16.28
N LYS A 386 18.39 -7.08 16.61
CA LYS A 386 18.01 -8.48 16.82
C LYS A 386 18.17 -9.34 15.56
N GLY A 387 18.26 -8.71 14.39
CA GLY A 387 18.42 -9.38 13.09
C GLY A 387 17.10 -9.86 12.50
N GLY A 388 17.14 -10.31 11.24
CA GLY A 388 16.00 -10.88 10.53
C GLY A 388 15.05 -9.87 9.85
N LYS A 389 15.06 -8.59 10.25
CA LYS A 389 14.25 -7.54 9.64
C LYS A 389 15.05 -6.60 8.77
N LYS A 390 14.40 -6.04 7.75
CA LYS A 390 14.95 -5.01 6.85
C LYS A 390 14.35 -3.64 7.15
N LEU A 391 15.10 -2.57 6.90
CA LEU A 391 14.66 -1.19 7.14
C LEU A 391 14.22 -0.53 5.83
N PHE A 392 12.96 -0.13 5.78
CA PHE A 392 12.41 0.69 4.71
C PHE A 392 12.06 2.07 5.23
N VAL A 393 12.43 3.09 4.49
CA VAL A 393 12.20 4.47 4.86
C VAL A 393 11.50 5.19 3.70
N CYS A 394 10.52 6.03 4.01
CA CYS A 394 9.85 6.82 2.99
C CYS A 394 9.43 8.20 3.47
N GLY A 395 9.21 9.10 2.52
CA GLY A 395 8.70 10.43 2.81
C GLY A 395 8.38 11.21 1.54
N HIS A 396 7.36 12.05 1.62
CA HIS A 396 6.97 12.99 0.57
C HIS A 396 7.37 14.41 0.97
N SER A 397 7.66 15.27 0.00
CA SER A 397 8.00 16.68 0.24
C SER A 397 9.15 16.85 1.25
N LEU A 398 8.98 17.74 2.23
CA LEU A 398 9.87 17.92 3.38
C LEU A 398 10.07 16.62 4.18
N GLY A 399 9.05 15.76 4.27
CA GLY A 399 9.18 14.44 4.89
C GLY A 399 10.22 13.57 4.19
N GLY A 400 10.39 13.71 2.86
CA GLY A 400 11.46 13.06 2.11
C GLY A 400 12.86 13.48 2.57
N ALA A 401 13.05 14.77 2.88
CA ALA A 401 14.33 15.27 3.38
C ALA A 401 14.66 14.70 4.77
N LEU A 402 13.67 14.69 5.68
CA LEU A 402 13.82 14.10 7.01
C LEU A 402 14.05 12.57 6.94
N ALA A 403 13.37 11.89 6.02
CA ALA A 403 13.58 10.47 5.73
C ALA A 403 15.02 10.18 5.26
N LEU A 404 15.60 11.07 4.44
CA LEU A 404 16.99 10.95 4.01
C LEU A 404 17.98 11.17 5.16
N LEU A 405 17.73 12.12 6.06
CA LEU A 405 18.54 12.30 7.28
C LEU A 405 18.47 11.06 8.17
N TYR A 406 17.27 10.50 8.36
CA TYR A 406 17.08 9.27 9.11
C TYR A 406 17.81 8.08 8.47
N ALA A 407 17.70 7.92 7.14
CA ALA A 407 18.42 6.87 6.42
C ALA A 407 19.95 7.03 6.51
N ALA A 408 20.46 8.27 6.54
CA ALA A 408 21.88 8.54 6.72
C ALA A 408 22.38 8.10 8.10
N GLU A 409 21.63 8.39 9.16
CA GLU A 409 21.94 7.91 10.52
C GLU A 409 21.85 6.38 10.62
N MET A 410 20.85 5.79 9.96
CA MET A 410 20.61 4.35 9.96
C MET A 410 21.43 3.59 8.92
N LYS A 411 22.45 4.20 8.30
CA LYS A 411 23.24 3.62 7.18
C LYS A 411 23.79 2.22 7.48
N VAL A 412 24.13 1.93 8.74
CA VAL A 412 24.65 0.61 9.17
C VAL A 412 23.64 -0.54 8.92
N PHE A 413 22.35 -0.24 8.87
CA PHE A 413 21.28 -1.21 8.61
C PHE A 413 20.91 -1.33 7.13
N ASN A 414 21.64 -0.66 6.22
CA ASN A 414 21.40 -0.63 4.78
C ASN A 414 19.94 -0.29 4.41
N PRO A 415 19.44 0.90 4.79
CA PRO A 415 18.05 1.28 4.53
C PRO A 415 17.75 1.36 3.03
N VAL A 416 16.54 0.94 2.66
CA VAL A 416 15.95 1.18 1.34
C VAL A 416 15.02 2.39 1.44
N LEU A 417 15.40 3.48 0.78
CA LEU A 417 14.72 4.78 0.87
C LEU A 417 13.97 5.11 -0.43
N TYR A 418 12.69 5.46 -0.31
CA TYR A 418 11.87 5.95 -1.42
C TYR A 418 11.28 7.31 -1.06
N THR A 419 11.58 8.33 -1.86
CA THR A 419 11.06 9.69 -1.63
C THR A 419 10.30 10.23 -2.84
N TYR A 420 9.40 11.17 -2.59
CA TYR A 420 8.48 11.72 -3.58
C TYR A 420 8.46 13.25 -3.47
N GLY A 421 8.81 13.97 -4.53
CA GLY A 421 8.87 15.43 -4.49
C GLY A 421 9.89 16.00 -3.50
N MET A 422 10.93 15.25 -3.17
CA MET A 422 11.90 15.62 -2.12
C MET A 422 12.79 16.81 -2.54
N PRO A 423 12.96 17.85 -1.70
CA PRO A 423 13.92 18.94 -1.94
C PRO A 423 15.37 18.48 -1.75
N ARG A 424 16.32 19.25 -2.29
CA ARG A 424 17.75 19.01 -2.10
C ARG A 424 18.11 19.23 -0.61
N THR A 425 18.78 18.25 -0.02
CA THR A 425 18.97 18.17 1.44
C THR A 425 20.45 18.31 1.85
N PHE A 426 21.34 17.74 1.05
CA PHE A 426 22.78 17.69 1.33
C PHE A 426 23.56 18.47 0.29
N SER A 427 24.66 19.06 0.73
CA SER A 427 25.72 19.51 -0.16
C SER A 427 26.31 18.35 -0.95
N ARG A 428 27.00 18.67 -2.04
CA ARG A 428 27.67 17.72 -2.92
C ARG A 428 28.59 16.76 -2.18
N LEU A 429 29.45 17.26 -1.29
CA LEU A 429 30.38 16.39 -0.56
C LEU A 429 29.63 15.44 0.38
N ALA A 430 28.62 15.96 1.11
CA ALA A 430 27.81 15.16 2.03
C ALA A 430 27.02 14.08 1.27
N GLY A 431 26.33 14.46 0.19
CA GLY A 431 25.57 13.53 -0.65
C GLY A 431 26.42 12.43 -1.25
N HIS A 432 27.65 12.75 -1.68
CA HIS A 432 28.57 11.75 -2.24
C HIS A 432 28.98 10.67 -1.23
N LEU A 433 29.16 11.01 0.05
CA LEU A 433 29.52 10.05 1.10
C LEU A 433 28.36 9.12 1.50
N LEU A 434 27.14 9.50 1.13
CA LEU A 434 25.91 8.75 1.41
C LEU A 434 25.45 7.89 0.23
N ARG A 435 26.18 7.89 -0.90
CA ARG A 435 25.84 7.17 -2.14
C ARG A 435 25.56 5.66 -2.00
N ASP A 436 26.03 5.04 -0.92
CA ASP A 436 25.81 3.61 -0.65
C ASP A 436 24.38 3.31 -0.17
N ILE A 437 23.63 4.34 0.26
CA ILE A 437 22.22 4.20 0.63
C ILE A 437 21.40 3.98 -0.64
N THR A 438 20.67 2.88 -0.68
CA THR A 438 19.72 2.65 -1.77
C THR A 438 18.60 3.69 -1.67
N HIS A 439 18.59 4.64 -2.58
CA HIS A 439 17.60 5.70 -2.60
C HIS A 439 17.03 5.91 -4.00
N TYR A 440 15.71 5.86 -4.11
CA TYR A 440 14.96 6.23 -5.32
C TYR A 440 14.11 7.48 -5.06
N ARG A 441 14.38 8.55 -5.81
CA ARG A 441 13.68 9.83 -5.70
C ARG A 441 12.72 10.01 -6.88
N HIS A 442 11.44 10.19 -6.59
CA HIS A 442 10.40 10.39 -7.60
C HIS A 442 10.15 11.89 -7.77
N VAL A 443 10.14 12.35 -9.03
CA VAL A 443 9.89 13.74 -9.40
C VAL A 443 8.80 13.77 -10.46
N ASN A 444 7.72 14.50 -10.18
CA ASN A 444 6.58 14.61 -11.08
C ASN A 444 6.63 15.92 -11.87
N ASP A 445 6.87 15.80 -13.18
CA ASP A 445 6.80 16.90 -14.14
C ASP A 445 7.36 18.21 -13.57
N ASN A 446 6.66 19.33 -13.64
CA ASN A 446 7.10 20.65 -13.17
C ASN A 446 6.89 20.89 -11.67
N ASP A 447 7.00 19.84 -10.85
CA ASP A 447 7.10 20.00 -9.41
C ASP A 447 8.35 20.86 -9.06
N LEU A 448 8.12 21.94 -8.33
CA LEU A 448 9.14 22.93 -7.99
C LEU A 448 9.90 22.56 -6.71
N VAL A 449 9.32 21.71 -5.84
CA VAL A 449 9.94 21.37 -4.55
C VAL A 449 11.27 20.62 -4.71
N PRO A 450 11.43 19.68 -5.66
CA PRO A 450 12.73 19.11 -5.95
C PRO A 450 13.77 20.13 -6.43
N GLN A 451 13.37 21.30 -6.93
CA GLN A 451 14.29 22.28 -7.51
C GLN A 451 14.87 23.25 -6.46
N ILE A 452 14.52 23.06 -5.18
CA ILE A 452 15.01 23.88 -4.07
C ILE A 452 15.85 23.06 -3.07
N PRO A 453 16.87 23.65 -2.43
CA PRO A 453 17.47 24.95 -2.74
C PRO A 453 18.11 25.01 -4.15
N PRO A 454 18.10 26.17 -4.82
CA PRO A 454 18.67 26.31 -6.16
C PRO A 454 20.20 26.14 -6.13
N GLU A 455 20.75 25.55 -7.19
CA GLU A 455 22.19 25.47 -7.45
C GLU A 455 22.55 26.54 -8.48
N VAL A 456 22.75 27.78 -8.02
CA VAL A 456 22.74 29.00 -8.86
C VAL A 456 23.59 28.90 -10.14
N ASP A 457 24.79 28.32 -10.04
CA ASP A 457 25.71 28.21 -11.19
C ASP A 457 25.44 26.98 -12.07
N MET A 458 25.13 25.82 -11.50
CA MET A 458 24.94 24.57 -12.25
C MET A 458 23.54 24.39 -12.83
N ASP A 459 22.48 24.82 -12.14
CA ASP A 459 21.13 24.80 -12.70
C ASP A 459 21.09 25.69 -13.95
N SER A 460 21.78 26.84 -13.93
CA SER A 460 21.92 27.71 -15.11
C SER A 460 22.66 27.02 -16.27
N GLU A 461 23.82 26.41 -16.02
CA GLU A 461 24.59 25.71 -17.05
C GLU A 461 23.89 24.44 -17.61
N LEU A 462 23.24 23.66 -16.75
CA LEU A 462 22.50 22.46 -17.15
C LEU A 462 21.23 22.84 -17.90
N TYR A 463 20.56 23.91 -17.50
CA TYR A 463 19.42 24.44 -18.22
C TYR A 463 19.78 24.93 -19.63
N GLU A 464 20.88 25.67 -19.78
CA GLU A 464 21.34 26.11 -21.10
C GLU A 464 21.63 24.93 -22.04
N LYS A 465 22.11 23.81 -21.49
CA LYS A 465 22.46 22.61 -22.28
C LYS A 465 21.29 21.66 -22.48
N LEU A 466 20.40 21.49 -21.51
CA LEU A 466 19.42 20.39 -21.45
C LEU A 466 17.99 20.89 -21.20
N GLY A 467 17.81 22.20 -21.00
CA GLY A 467 16.55 22.82 -20.66
C GLY A 467 16.07 22.33 -19.31
N TRP A 468 14.75 22.25 -19.15
CA TRP A 468 14.09 21.82 -17.93
C TRP A 468 14.45 20.40 -17.43
N LEU A 469 15.05 19.54 -18.27
CA LEU A 469 15.51 18.21 -17.87
C LEU A 469 16.77 18.27 -17.00
N GLY A 470 17.62 19.29 -17.20
CA GLY A 470 18.84 19.50 -16.43
C GLY A 470 18.55 19.64 -14.94
N ASP A 471 17.59 20.50 -14.61
CA ASP A 471 17.18 20.80 -13.23
C ASP A 471 16.63 19.57 -12.48
N LYS A 472 16.03 18.61 -13.20
CA LYS A 472 15.36 17.43 -12.63
C LYS A 472 16.29 16.23 -12.47
N LEU A 473 17.24 16.07 -13.38
CA LEU A 473 18.16 14.92 -13.41
C LEU A 473 19.37 15.09 -12.48
N GLY A 474 19.88 16.33 -12.29
CA GLY A 474 20.93 16.64 -11.33
C GLY A 474 22.19 15.75 -11.43
N PHE A 475 22.73 15.32 -10.28
CA PHE A 475 23.99 14.58 -10.13
C PHE A 475 24.07 13.26 -10.92
N ASP A 476 22.97 12.51 -11.04
CA ASP A 476 22.93 11.22 -11.77
C ASP A 476 23.44 11.38 -13.20
N TRP A 477 23.11 12.51 -13.82
CA TRP A 477 23.49 12.82 -15.20
C TRP A 477 24.95 13.29 -15.34
N LEU A 478 25.44 14.10 -14.40
CA LEU A 478 26.84 14.54 -14.38
C LEU A 478 27.79 13.36 -14.21
N ALA A 479 27.39 12.34 -13.44
CA ALA A 479 28.18 11.13 -13.25
C ALA A 479 28.27 10.26 -14.53
N THR A 480 27.24 10.21 -15.38
CA THR A 480 27.22 9.42 -16.63
C THR A 480 27.73 10.17 -17.86
N SER A 481 27.57 11.50 -17.93
CA SER A 481 28.14 12.36 -19.00
C SER A 481 29.64 12.66 -18.81
N ALA A 482 30.18 12.26 -17.67
CA ALA A 482 31.56 12.38 -17.25
C ALA A 482 32.50 11.35 -17.92
N ILE A 483 32.75 11.52 -19.23
CA ILE A 483 34.12 11.35 -19.77
C ILE A 483 34.67 12.71 -20.23
N GLY A 484 33.81 13.71 -20.50
CA GLY A 484 34.23 15.04 -20.99
C GLY A 484 34.40 16.14 -19.93
N LEU A 485 33.74 16.05 -18.76
CA LEU A 485 33.82 17.09 -17.70
C LEU A 485 34.73 16.73 -16.50
N LEU A 486 35.14 15.46 -16.38
CA LEU A 486 35.95 14.98 -15.26
C LEU A 486 37.29 15.71 -15.03
N PRO A 487 38.03 16.16 -16.06
CA PRO A 487 39.36 16.76 -15.80
C PRO A 487 39.32 18.15 -15.15
N ARG A 488 38.17 18.83 -15.08
CA ARG A 488 38.09 20.18 -14.49
C ARG A 488 37.59 20.22 -13.04
N THR A 489 36.88 19.20 -12.57
CA THR A 489 36.21 19.24 -11.26
C THR A 489 36.70 18.18 -10.27
N PHE A 490 37.39 17.11 -10.73
CA PHE A 490 37.78 16.00 -9.86
C PHE A 490 39.27 15.89 -9.53
N GLY A 491 40.16 16.65 -10.19
CA GLY A 491 41.61 16.47 -9.99
C GLY A 491 42.44 17.72 -10.23
N GLY A 492 42.98 18.27 -9.14
CA GLY A 492 44.12 19.18 -9.15
C GLY A 492 43.76 20.66 -9.12
N ASN A 493 44.23 21.36 -8.09
CA ASN A 493 44.67 22.76 -7.97
C ASN A 493 44.11 23.87 -8.92
N ALA A 494 42.96 23.71 -9.57
CA ALA A 494 42.39 24.70 -10.48
C ALA A 494 41.54 25.76 -9.77
N GLY A 495 41.26 25.58 -8.47
CA GLY A 495 40.66 26.61 -7.63
C GLY A 495 41.60 27.77 -7.29
N VAL A 496 42.91 27.63 -7.56
CA VAL A 496 43.92 28.66 -7.27
C VAL A 496 44.30 29.49 -8.50
N ASP A 497 44.17 28.95 -9.72
CA ASP A 497 44.64 29.62 -10.96
C ASP A 497 43.55 30.34 -11.78
N MET A 498 42.27 30.26 -11.38
CA MET A 498 41.16 30.89 -12.12
C MET A 498 40.51 32.08 -11.39
N GLY A 499 41.01 32.49 -10.22
CA GLY A 499 40.46 33.65 -9.48
C GLY A 499 38.97 33.53 -9.11
N ILE A 500 38.35 32.34 -9.27
CA ILE A 500 36.98 32.06 -8.85
C ILE A 500 37.06 31.58 -7.41
N THR A 501 36.78 32.49 -6.48
CA THR A 501 36.46 32.17 -5.10
C THR A 501 35.13 31.41 -5.05
N GLN A 502 35.14 30.09 -5.20
CA GLN A 502 33.94 29.28 -4.97
C GLN A 502 33.75 29.17 -3.45
N GLU A 503 33.04 30.13 -2.85
CA GLU A 503 32.98 30.31 -1.39
C GLU A 503 32.11 29.26 -0.64
N ARG A 504 31.32 28.39 -1.29
CA ARG A 504 30.47 27.36 -0.62
C ARG A 504 30.23 26.09 -1.46
N ASP A 505 30.08 24.92 -0.81
CA ASP A 505 29.75 23.61 -1.42
C ASP A 505 28.26 23.55 -1.84
N PRO A 506 27.92 23.33 -3.12
CA PRO A 506 26.53 23.39 -3.61
C PRO A 506 25.65 22.24 -3.12
N TYR A 507 24.33 22.46 -3.04
CA TYR A 507 23.34 21.42 -2.69
C TYR A 507 22.99 20.52 -3.87
N TRP A 508 23.07 19.21 -3.68
CA TRP A 508 22.78 18.20 -4.72
C TRP A 508 21.64 17.28 -4.34
N HIS A 509 21.05 16.67 -5.37
CA HIS A 509 20.16 15.52 -5.20
C HIS A 509 20.94 14.27 -4.82
N HIS A 510 20.42 13.56 -3.82
CA HIS A 510 20.88 12.23 -3.46
C HIS A 510 19.91 11.17 -4.00
N GLY A 511 20.40 9.99 -4.35
CA GLY A 511 19.63 8.84 -4.85
C GLY A 511 19.31 8.89 -6.34
N LYS A 512 18.90 7.76 -6.90
CA LYS A 512 18.58 7.58 -8.32
C LYS A 512 17.23 8.20 -8.67
N THR A 513 17.17 8.90 -9.80
CA THR A 513 15.96 9.59 -10.27
C THR A 513 14.91 8.62 -10.82
N VAL A 514 13.64 8.92 -10.54
CA VAL A 514 12.46 8.40 -11.24
C VAL A 514 11.62 9.61 -11.68
N LEU A 515 11.32 9.72 -12.97
CA LEU A 515 10.68 10.90 -13.56
C LEU A 515 9.30 10.57 -14.12
N PHE A 516 8.30 11.36 -13.73
CA PHE A 516 7.01 11.37 -14.41
C PHE A 516 6.97 12.54 -15.38
N LEU A 517 7.28 12.27 -16.64
CA LEU A 517 7.65 13.26 -17.64
C LEU A 517 6.55 13.44 -18.68
N ARG A 518 6.07 14.66 -18.92
CA ARG A 518 5.28 14.94 -20.12
C ARG A 518 6.22 15.09 -21.32
N ALA A 519 6.31 14.03 -22.14
CA ALA A 519 7.04 14.07 -23.39
C ALA A 519 6.17 14.69 -24.49
N GLU A 520 6.77 15.56 -25.32
CA GLU A 520 6.11 16.17 -26.48
C GLU A 520 6.88 15.82 -27.76
N GLN A 521 6.14 15.66 -28.85
CA GLN A 521 6.65 15.54 -30.21
C GLN A 521 6.15 16.74 -31.02
N SER A 522 7.08 17.59 -31.45
CA SER A 522 6.80 18.81 -32.21
C SER A 522 6.87 18.56 -33.72
N VAL A 523 5.89 19.05 -34.48
CA VAL A 523 5.94 19.03 -35.96
C VAL A 523 5.76 20.44 -36.50
N MET A 524 6.69 20.90 -37.34
CA MET A 524 6.46 22.12 -38.12
C MET A 524 5.61 21.77 -39.34
N LYS A 525 4.35 22.23 -39.34
CA LYS A 525 3.48 22.18 -40.53
C LYS A 525 3.36 23.57 -41.13
N SER A 526 3.50 23.68 -42.45
CA SER A 526 3.06 24.85 -43.22
C SER A 526 1.62 24.59 -43.72
N GLY A 527 0.70 25.51 -43.45
CA GLY A 527 -0.68 25.42 -43.95
C GLY A 527 -1.23 26.79 -44.34
N GLU A 528 -2.20 26.82 -45.25
CA GLU A 528 -2.95 28.03 -45.57
C GLU A 528 -4.00 28.28 -44.47
N ARG A 529 -3.93 29.43 -43.81
CA ARG A 529 -4.98 29.83 -42.86
C ARG A 529 -6.02 30.64 -43.63
N ASN A 530 -7.24 30.13 -43.75
CA ASN A 530 -8.37 30.86 -44.31
C ASN A 530 -8.90 31.88 -43.27
N THR A 531 -8.08 32.86 -42.90
CA THR A 531 -8.52 34.01 -42.10
C THR A 531 -9.20 35.01 -43.02
N LEU A 532 -10.49 35.19 -42.82
CA LEU A 532 -11.43 35.91 -43.70
C LEU A 532 -11.15 37.42 -43.89
N TRP A 533 -9.97 37.96 -43.54
CA TRP A 533 -9.77 39.42 -43.52
C TRP A 533 -8.38 39.98 -43.86
N ILE A 534 -7.33 39.20 -44.11
CA ILE A 534 -6.06 39.72 -44.69
C ILE A 534 -5.42 38.60 -45.52
N GLY A 535 -4.93 38.93 -46.72
CA GLY A 535 -4.55 38.02 -47.82
C GLY A 535 -3.87 36.70 -47.44
N GLY A 536 -4.21 35.65 -48.20
CA GLY A 536 -3.72 34.29 -48.02
C GLY A 536 -2.21 34.23 -47.86
N GLY A 537 -1.78 33.73 -46.70
CA GLY A 537 -0.38 33.49 -46.36
C GLY A 537 -0.22 32.09 -45.78
N THR A 538 0.89 31.46 -46.11
CA THR A 538 1.32 30.20 -45.49
C THR A 538 1.68 30.47 -44.03
N VAL A 539 0.92 29.91 -43.09
CA VAL A 539 1.21 29.99 -41.65
C VAL A 539 1.86 28.68 -41.22
N SER A 540 3.05 28.76 -40.64
CA SER A 540 3.67 27.63 -39.96
C SER A 540 3.07 27.47 -38.56
N TYR A 541 2.50 26.32 -38.23
CA TYR A 541 2.06 26.01 -36.87
C TYR A 541 2.72 24.72 -36.37
N THR A 542 2.91 24.63 -35.05
CA THR A 542 3.45 23.44 -34.42
C THR A 542 2.30 22.54 -33.96
N GLU A 543 2.17 21.36 -34.57
CA GLU A 543 1.27 20.33 -34.04
C GLU A 543 2.05 19.52 -32.99
N LYS A 544 1.46 19.35 -31.80
CA LYS A 544 2.09 18.64 -30.68
C LYS A 544 1.30 17.38 -30.35
N ALA A 545 1.97 16.22 -30.40
CA ALA A 545 1.51 15.05 -29.66
C ALA A 545 2.20 15.08 -28.29
N ALA A 546 1.47 14.82 -27.22
CA ALA A 546 2.02 14.86 -25.86
C ALA A 546 1.47 13.71 -25.02
N VAL A 547 2.31 13.19 -24.13
CA VAL A 547 1.93 12.07 -23.26
C VAL A 547 2.83 11.99 -22.04
N LYS A 548 2.27 11.60 -20.90
CA LYS A 548 3.03 11.39 -19.67
C LYS A 548 3.77 10.05 -19.71
N ARG A 549 5.01 10.03 -19.24
CA ARG A 549 5.95 8.89 -19.28
C ARG A 549 6.52 8.64 -17.88
N TYR A 550 6.74 7.37 -17.58
CA TYR A 550 7.31 6.84 -16.35
C TYR A 550 8.73 6.39 -16.67
N LEU A 551 9.68 7.26 -16.41
CA LEU A 551 11.08 7.04 -16.77
C LEU A 551 11.87 6.69 -15.53
N VAL A 552 12.57 5.55 -15.58
CA VAL A 552 13.51 5.12 -14.55
C VAL A 552 14.87 4.97 -15.21
N PRO A 553 15.65 6.06 -15.31
CA PRO A 553 16.96 6.05 -15.97
C PRO A 553 17.91 4.95 -15.52
N SER A 554 17.87 4.60 -14.23
CA SER A 554 18.75 3.56 -13.67
C SER A 554 18.48 2.15 -14.21
N LEU A 555 17.41 1.93 -15.00
CA LEU A 555 17.19 0.67 -15.71
C LEU A 555 18.12 0.52 -16.92
N ASN A 556 18.58 1.62 -17.50
CA ASN A 556 19.52 1.62 -18.61
C ASN A 556 20.33 2.94 -18.66
N GLU A 557 21.51 2.90 -18.05
CA GLU A 557 22.41 4.07 -17.96
C GLU A 557 22.95 4.52 -19.32
N GLU A 558 23.11 3.60 -20.27
CA GLU A 558 23.54 3.92 -21.65
C GLU A 558 22.45 4.68 -22.40
N CYS A 559 21.20 4.20 -22.30
CA CYS A 559 20.05 4.88 -22.87
C CYS A 559 19.87 6.26 -22.25
N LEU A 560 20.03 6.39 -20.91
CA LEU A 560 20.07 7.69 -20.25
C LEU A 560 21.10 8.57 -20.97
N LYS A 561 22.38 8.19 -21.02
CA LYS A 561 23.46 8.98 -21.64
C LYS A 561 23.15 9.44 -23.06
N SER A 562 22.63 8.56 -23.91
CA SER A 562 22.24 8.89 -25.29
C SER A 562 21.11 9.94 -25.34
N THR A 563 20.11 9.80 -24.46
CA THR A 563 18.93 10.68 -24.45
C THR A 563 19.27 12.12 -24.14
N GLY A 564 20.20 12.37 -23.24
CA GLY A 564 20.65 13.73 -22.96
C GLY A 564 21.64 14.28 -23.98
N GLU A 565 22.39 13.44 -24.71
CA GLU A 565 23.16 13.87 -25.88
C GLU A 565 22.20 14.38 -26.97
N HIS A 566 21.15 13.62 -27.29
CA HIS A 566 20.09 14.05 -28.22
C HIS A 566 19.33 15.29 -27.72
N GLN A 567 18.97 15.35 -26.43
CA GLN A 567 18.32 16.54 -25.86
C GLN A 567 19.21 17.78 -25.98
N ALA A 568 20.51 17.66 -25.73
CA ALA A 568 21.45 18.76 -25.85
C ALA A 568 21.59 19.24 -27.30
N ALA A 569 21.72 18.29 -28.25
CA ALA A 569 21.76 18.59 -29.67
C ALA A 569 20.47 19.29 -30.15
N PHE A 570 19.31 18.81 -29.70
CA PHE A 570 18.01 19.42 -30.00
C PHE A 570 17.94 20.87 -29.51
N ILE A 571 18.41 21.13 -28.29
CA ILE A 571 18.42 22.48 -27.70
C ILE A 571 19.32 23.43 -28.47
N GLN A 572 20.50 22.97 -28.88
CA GLN A 572 21.42 23.77 -29.70
C GLN A 572 20.83 24.16 -31.05
N CYS A 573 19.85 23.40 -31.55
CA CYS A 573 19.13 23.68 -32.79
C CYS A 573 17.95 24.65 -32.62
N LEU A 574 17.56 25.02 -31.39
CA LEU A 574 16.48 25.98 -31.16
C LEU A 574 16.93 27.41 -31.50
N ALA A 575 16.04 28.19 -32.12
CA ALA A 575 16.31 29.60 -32.40
C ALA A 575 16.46 30.40 -31.08
N PRO A 576 17.20 31.52 -31.07
CA PRO A 576 17.32 32.38 -29.89
C PRO A 576 15.95 32.77 -29.32
N GLY A 577 15.75 32.57 -28.01
CA GLY A 577 14.49 32.82 -27.32
C GLY A 577 13.41 31.74 -27.51
N GLU A 578 13.58 30.73 -28.39
CA GLU A 578 12.67 29.58 -28.46
C GLU A 578 12.87 28.61 -27.30
N LEU A 579 14.10 28.49 -26.78
CA LEU A 579 14.37 27.73 -25.57
C LEU A 579 13.52 28.27 -24.41
N GLU A 580 13.55 29.58 -24.17
CA GLU A 580 12.80 30.28 -23.11
C GLU A 580 11.27 30.27 -23.33
N LYS A 581 10.80 30.26 -24.59
CA LYS A 581 9.37 30.13 -24.87
C LYS A 581 8.84 28.72 -24.67
N ARG A 582 9.64 27.71 -25.06
CA ARG A 582 9.26 26.29 -24.96
C ARG A 582 9.48 25.76 -23.54
N PHE A 583 10.50 26.30 -22.88
CA PHE A 583 10.91 26.01 -21.52
C PHE A 583 11.21 27.38 -20.88
N PRO A 584 10.30 27.97 -20.10
CA PRO A 584 10.55 29.25 -19.44
C PRO A 584 11.58 29.12 -18.33
N GLN A 585 12.76 29.74 -18.52
CA GLN A 585 13.77 29.82 -17.46
C GLN A 585 13.26 30.85 -16.43
N ARG A 586 13.26 30.48 -15.13
CA ARG A 586 12.88 31.35 -14.00
C ARG A 586 11.37 31.56 -13.71
N GLU A 587 10.51 30.58 -13.97
CA GLU A 587 9.28 30.42 -13.15
C GLU A 587 9.58 30.05 -11.67
N ASN A 588 10.85 30.05 -11.26
CA ASN A 588 11.32 29.52 -9.99
C ASN A 588 11.59 30.53 -8.87
N VAL A 589 11.81 31.83 -9.08
CA VAL A 589 12.01 32.75 -7.94
C VAL A 589 11.57 34.16 -8.32
N ALA A 590 10.52 34.64 -7.64
CA ALA A 590 9.98 36.00 -7.66
C ALA A 590 9.39 36.50 -9.00
N SER A 591 8.10 36.85 -8.97
CA SER A 591 7.32 37.57 -9.99
C SER A 591 6.70 36.77 -11.16
N ALA A 592 5.98 35.70 -10.83
CA ALA A 592 4.73 35.36 -11.53
C ALA A 592 3.75 34.85 -10.46
N GLY A 593 2.48 35.22 -10.55
CA GLY A 593 1.50 35.10 -9.46
C GLY A 593 1.55 33.75 -8.75
N LEU A 594 1.41 33.82 -7.42
CA LEU A 594 1.41 32.72 -6.42
C LEU A 594 0.33 31.61 -6.66
N PHE A 595 -0.29 31.55 -7.84
CA PHE A 595 -1.49 30.79 -8.15
C PHE A 595 -1.35 29.77 -9.30
N THR A 596 -0.14 29.53 -9.81
CA THR A 596 0.16 28.43 -10.76
C THR A 596 1.55 27.89 -10.38
N LYS A 597 1.83 26.72 -9.77
CA LYS A 597 1.31 25.36 -9.87
C LYS A 597 1.54 24.53 -8.56
N PRO A 598 1.10 24.94 -7.35
CA PRO A 598 1.24 24.12 -6.12
C PRO A 598 0.59 22.73 -6.24
N LEU A 599 -0.39 22.61 -7.14
CA LEU A 599 -1.15 21.39 -7.41
C LEU A 599 -0.32 20.22 -7.96
N ASN A 600 0.88 20.43 -8.50
CA ASN A 600 1.69 19.36 -9.09
C ASN A 600 2.51 18.56 -8.07
N HIS A 601 2.56 19.05 -6.82
CA HIS A 601 3.34 18.47 -5.74
C HIS A 601 2.56 17.45 -4.90
N PHE A 602 1.22 17.42 -4.99
CA PHE A 602 0.37 16.58 -4.13
C PHE A 602 0.54 15.08 -4.41
N MET A 603 0.81 14.31 -3.36
CA MET A 603 1.09 12.89 -3.44
C MET A 603 -0.11 12.09 -3.96
N ALA A 604 -1.27 12.24 -3.31
CA ALA A 604 -2.53 11.56 -3.65
C ALA A 604 -3.07 11.82 -5.07
N SER A 605 -2.79 12.98 -5.68
CA SER A 605 -3.40 13.36 -6.97
C SER A 605 -2.44 13.40 -8.15
N LYS A 606 -1.12 13.43 -7.90
CA LYS A 606 -0.12 13.62 -8.96
C LYS A 606 0.98 12.57 -9.03
N TYR A 607 1.33 11.98 -7.90
CA TYR A 607 2.34 10.92 -7.83
C TYR A 607 1.68 9.54 -7.82
N LEU A 608 0.83 9.25 -6.83
CA LEU A 608 0.25 7.93 -6.61
C LEU A 608 -0.60 7.40 -7.77
N PRO A 609 -1.49 8.17 -8.44
CA PRO A 609 -2.26 7.67 -9.58
C PRO A 609 -1.36 7.11 -10.68
N TYR A 610 -0.23 7.78 -10.92
CA TYR A 610 0.68 7.40 -11.99
C TYR A 610 1.46 6.12 -11.68
N ILE A 611 1.86 5.92 -10.42
CA ILE A 611 2.50 4.70 -9.92
C ILE A 611 1.50 3.54 -9.88
N HIS A 612 0.33 3.79 -9.31
CA HIS A 612 -0.77 2.83 -9.21
C HIS A 612 -1.15 2.28 -10.58
N ASN A 613 -1.42 3.16 -11.55
CA ASN A 613 -1.77 2.76 -12.90
C ASN A 613 -0.64 2.01 -13.62
N GLN A 614 0.62 2.32 -13.31
CA GLN A 614 1.75 1.57 -13.85
C GLN A 614 1.84 0.16 -13.26
N VAL A 615 1.53 -0.02 -11.98
CA VAL A 615 1.41 -1.36 -11.37
C VAL A 615 0.25 -2.12 -11.98
N LEU A 616 -0.93 -1.50 -12.10
CA LEU A 616 -2.13 -2.13 -12.69
C LEU A 616 -1.88 -2.58 -14.13
N GLU A 617 -1.27 -1.73 -14.94
CA GLU A 617 -0.91 -2.04 -16.32
C GLU A 617 0.00 -3.26 -16.44
N LEU A 618 0.94 -3.44 -15.50
CA LEU A 618 1.86 -4.57 -15.51
C LEU A 618 1.26 -5.82 -14.86
N ALA A 619 0.33 -5.65 -13.92
CA ALA A 619 -0.40 -6.73 -13.25
C ALA A 619 -1.44 -7.36 -14.19
N ASP A 620 -2.10 -6.56 -15.03
CA ASP A 620 -3.03 -7.00 -16.06
C ASP A 620 -2.72 -6.35 -17.42
N PRO A 621 -1.73 -6.89 -18.17
CA PRO A 621 -1.36 -6.36 -19.47
C PRO A 621 -2.47 -6.44 -20.52
N ALA A 622 -3.50 -7.28 -20.33
CA ALA A 622 -4.61 -7.42 -21.26
C ALA A 622 -5.68 -6.33 -21.06
N ARG A 623 -5.69 -5.65 -19.90
CA ARG A 623 -6.65 -4.60 -19.59
C ARG A 623 -6.56 -3.42 -20.55
N ASP A 624 -7.71 -2.96 -21.01
CA ASP A 624 -7.82 -1.71 -21.74
C ASP A 624 -7.66 -0.54 -20.77
N MET A 625 -6.73 0.37 -21.09
CA MET A 625 -6.42 1.54 -20.26
C MET A 625 -6.18 2.76 -21.15
N GLU A 626 -6.69 3.92 -20.75
CA GLU A 626 -6.52 5.18 -21.47
C GLU A 626 -5.04 5.52 -21.63
N ARG A 627 -4.23 5.36 -20.57
CA ARG A 627 -2.78 5.60 -20.64
C ARG A 627 -2.13 4.78 -21.74
N LYS A 628 -2.49 3.48 -21.88
CA LYS A 628 -1.93 2.59 -22.91
C LYS A 628 -2.28 3.09 -24.31
N ALA A 629 -3.54 3.45 -24.53
CA ALA A 629 -4.01 3.99 -25.81
C ALA A 629 -3.25 5.29 -26.16
N MET A 630 -3.12 6.21 -25.21
CA MET A 630 -2.38 7.46 -25.40
C MET A 630 -0.88 7.22 -25.68
N ARG A 631 -0.28 6.18 -25.08
CA ARG A 631 1.12 5.80 -25.40
C ARG A 631 1.25 5.27 -26.83
N THR A 632 0.33 4.43 -27.28
CA THR A 632 0.31 3.90 -28.65
C THR A 632 0.14 5.02 -29.67
N LEU A 633 -0.83 5.91 -29.46
CA LEU A 633 -1.04 7.09 -30.32
C LEU A 633 0.21 7.97 -30.39
N PHE A 634 0.89 8.18 -29.26
CA PHE A 634 2.14 8.94 -29.26
C PHE A 634 3.26 8.21 -30.01
N ARG A 635 3.42 6.88 -29.84
CA ARG A 635 4.41 6.09 -30.57
C ARG A 635 4.19 6.19 -32.09
N GLU A 636 2.95 6.06 -32.53
CA GLU A 636 2.58 6.26 -33.94
C GLU A 636 2.86 7.68 -34.41
N ALA A 637 2.53 8.68 -33.59
CA ALA A 637 2.80 10.08 -33.90
C ALA A 637 4.29 10.36 -34.06
N VAL A 638 5.16 9.82 -33.19
CA VAL A 638 6.62 9.96 -33.30
C VAL A 638 7.11 9.42 -34.65
N GLU A 639 6.68 8.23 -35.05
CA GLU A 639 7.13 7.61 -36.30
C GLU A 639 6.55 8.26 -37.56
N GLN A 640 5.24 8.56 -37.59
CA GLN A 640 4.60 9.21 -38.74
C GLN A 640 5.16 10.62 -39.00
N LYS A 641 5.58 11.31 -37.94
CA LYS A 641 6.02 12.70 -38.00
C LYS A 641 7.54 12.83 -38.04
N ALA A 642 8.29 11.73 -37.94
CA ALA A 642 9.75 11.72 -37.87
C ALA A 642 10.42 12.53 -39.00
N ASN A 643 9.92 12.40 -40.23
CA ASN A 643 10.46 13.11 -41.41
C ASN A 643 10.24 14.63 -41.39
N PHE A 644 9.35 15.13 -40.51
CA PHE A 644 8.94 16.54 -40.42
C PHE A 644 9.31 17.16 -39.06
N SER A 645 10.07 16.43 -38.24
CA SER A 645 10.51 16.81 -36.91
C SER A 645 12.04 16.87 -36.84
N ASN A 646 12.59 17.44 -35.78
CA ASN A 646 14.03 17.40 -35.54
C ASN A 646 14.45 15.94 -35.22
N PRO A 647 15.50 15.40 -35.86
CA PRO A 647 15.92 14.01 -35.67
C PRO A 647 16.30 13.68 -34.23
N ASP A 648 16.91 14.62 -33.49
CA ASP A 648 17.27 14.43 -32.09
C ASP A 648 16.05 14.40 -31.16
N GLU A 649 14.99 15.18 -31.46
CA GLU A 649 13.72 15.11 -30.70
C GLU A 649 13.04 13.74 -30.89
N VAL A 650 13.10 13.21 -32.12
CA VAL A 650 12.56 11.90 -32.47
C VAL A 650 13.33 10.80 -31.74
N GLU A 651 14.66 10.81 -31.81
CA GLU A 651 15.48 9.77 -31.19
C GLU A 651 15.38 9.78 -29.66
N ARG A 652 15.42 10.98 -29.04
CA ARG A 652 15.12 11.15 -27.60
C ARG A 652 13.78 10.54 -27.22
N ASN A 653 12.73 10.76 -28.02
CA ASN A 653 11.40 10.22 -27.73
C ASN A 653 11.31 8.70 -27.95
N ARG A 654 12.08 8.12 -28.88
CA ARG A 654 12.22 6.66 -29.04
C ARG A 654 12.90 6.03 -27.83
N GLU A 655 13.94 6.66 -27.32
CA GLU A 655 14.66 6.21 -26.12
C GLU A 655 13.80 6.32 -24.86
N PHE A 656 13.04 7.40 -24.69
CA PHE A 656 12.04 7.49 -23.62
C PHE A 656 10.99 6.37 -23.69
N LEU A 657 10.55 5.99 -24.90
CA LEU A 657 9.66 4.84 -25.09
C LEU A 657 10.35 3.52 -24.71
N ALA A 658 11.62 3.33 -25.11
CA ALA A 658 12.38 2.14 -24.76
C ALA A 658 12.59 1.99 -23.24
N LEU A 659 12.93 3.09 -22.54
CA LEU A 659 13.04 3.11 -21.08
C LEU A 659 11.72 2.78 -20.39
N GLN A 660 10.61 3.33 -20.86
CA GLN A 660 9.27 2.99 -20.38
C GLN A 660 8.99 1.49 -20.52
N ASP A 661 9.34 0.89 -21.66
CA ASP A 661 9.10 -0.53 -21.94
C ASP A 661 9.91 -1.46 -21.00
N MET A 662 11.00 -0.97 -20.39
CA MET A 662 11.78 -1.71 -19.40
C MET A 662 11.11 -1.84 -18.03
N LEU A 663 10.06 -1.06 -17.73
CA LEU A 663 9.34 -1.14 -16.46
C LEU A 663 8.74 -2.52 -16.17
N ARG A 664 8.50 -3.33 -17.20
CA ARG A 664 8.06 -4.73 -17.04
C ARG A 664 8.99 -5.58 -16.15
N PHE A 665 10.26 -5.21 -16.02
CA PHE A 665 11.23 -5.93 -15.18
C PHE A 665 11.19 -5.52 -13.70
N THR A 666 10.54 -4.40 -13.37
CA THR A 666 10.54 -3.78 -12.03
C THR A 666 9.60 -4.45 -11.02
N LEU A 667 8.79 -5.41 -11.47
CA LEU A 667 7.96 -6.28 -10.62
C LEU A 667 8.45 -7.73 -10.58
N SER A 668 9.60 -8.03 -11.19
CA SER A 668 10.12 -9.40 -11.31
C SER A 668 10.29 -10.10 -9.96
N ARG A 669 10.70 -9.37 -8.93
CA ARG A 669 10.84 -9.88 -7.56
C ARG A 669 9.50 -10.32 -6.97
N LEU A 670 8.48 -9.47 -7.09
CA LEU A 670 7.13 -9.80 -6.65
C LEU A 670 6.57 -11.03 -7.40
N GLN A 671 6.93 -11.17 -8.68
CA GLN A 671 6.49 -12.30 -9.51
C GLN A 671 7.30 -13.60 -9.28
N THR A 672 8.37 -13.56 -8.50
CA THR A 672 9.24 -14.73 -8.26
C THR A 672 8.54 -15.77 -7.40
N GLU A 673 7.83 -15.32 -6.36
CA GLU A 673 7.09 -16.19 -5.44
C GLU A 673 5.60 -16.22 -5.75
N GLU A 674 4.95 -17.34 -5.45
CA GLU A 674 3.52 -17.52 -5.70
C GLU A 674 2.66 -16.55 -4.87
N THR A 675 3.10 -16.25 -3.64
CA THR A 675 2.51 -15.23 -2.75
C THR A 675 2.45 -13.85 -3.41
N GLY A 676 3.53 -13.44 -4.07
CA GLY A 676 3.59 -12.14 -4.75
C GLY A 676 2.83 -12.11 -6.08
N LYS A 677 2.79 -13.21 -6.84
CA LYS A 677 1.87 -13.32 -7.98
C LYS A 677 0.41 -13.20 -7.55
N ASN A 678 0.03 -13.88 -6.46
CA ASN A 678 -1.31 -13.77 -5.89
C ASN A 678 -1.63 -12.34 -5.45
N ALA A 679 -0.65 -11.60 -4.90
CA ALA A 679 -0.83 -10.19 -4.56
C ALA A 679 -1.16 -9.33 -5.80
N LEU A 680 -0.46 -9.53 -6.93
CA LEU A 680 -0.74 -8.82 -8.18
C LEU A 680 -2.13 -9.17 -8.75
N LEU A 681 -2.50 -10.45 -8.73
CA LEU A 681 -3.81 -10.90 -9.19
C LEU A 681 -4.95 -10.30 -8.35
N ARG A 682 -4.80 -10.31 -7.01
CA ARG A 682 -5.78 -9.69 -6.10
C ARG A 682 -5.88 -8.18 -6.33
N PHE A 683 -4.74 -7.51 -6.51
CA PHE A 683 -4.70 -6.08 -6.78
C PHE A 683 -5.42 -5.76 -8.10
N ALA A 684 -5.08 -6.43 -9.19
CA ALA A 684 -5.71 -6.20 -10.50
C ALA A 684 -7.22 -6.50 -10.52
N ALA A 685 -7.66 -7.47 -9.72
CA ALA A 685 -9.08 -7.85 -9.62
C ALA A 685 -9.96 -6.81 -8.92
N VAL A 686 -9.39 -5.91 -8.12
CA VAL A 686 -10.17 -4.98 -7.26
C VAL A 686 -9.90 -3.51 -7.57
N THR A 687 -8.92 -3.23 -8.45
CA THR A 687 -8.52 -1.88 -8.81
C THR A 687 -9.02 -1.49 -10.19
N GLU A 688 -9.14 -0.19 -10.41
CA GLU A 688 -9.44 0.42 -11.69
C GLU A 688 -8.35 1.43 -12.08
N GLU A 689 -8.37 1.88 -13.33
CA GLU A 689 -7.46 2.94 -13.76
C GLU A 689 -7.86 4.24 -13.04
N GLU A 690 -6.93 4.77 -12.25
CA GLU A 690 -7.09 6.04 -11.54
C GLU A 690 -6.99 7.21 -12.51
N VAL A 691 -7.70 8.29 -12.22
CA VAL A 691 -7.67 9.48 -13.09
C VAL A 691 -6.32 10.20 -12.95
N GLU A 692 -5.54 10.17 -14.02
CA GLU A 692 -4.29 10.94 -14.12
C GLU A 692 -4.62 12.40 -14.46
N LEU A 693 -4.78 13.24 -13.43
CA LEU A 693 -5.11 14.65 -13.63
C LEU A 693 -4.04 15.34 -14.49
N PRO A 694 -4.40 15.94 -15.66
CA PRO A 694 -3.45 16.65 -16.50
C PRO A 694 -2.81 17.81 -15.73
N ASN A 695 -1.57 18.12 -16.11
CA ASN A 695 -0.82 19.27 -15.60
C ASN A 695 -1.03 20.50 -16.47
#